data_AF-A0AAV2EWK6-F1
#
_entry.id   AF-A0AAV2EWK6-F1
#
_cell.length_a   1.000
_cell.length_b   1.000
_cell.length_c   1.000
_cell.angle_alpha   90.00
_cell.angle_beta   90.00
_cell.angle_gamma   90.00
#
_symmetry.space_group_name_H-M   'P 1'
#
loop_
_entity.id
_entity.type
_entity.pdbx_description
1 polymer ?
#
loop_
_entity_poly.entity_id
_entity_poly.type
_entity_poly.pdbx_seq_one_letter_code
_entity_poly.pdbx_strand_id
1 'polypeptide(L)'
;MDRRSTTTAKRILKRKLEQEFAQEDGRNRKVMVSESDVAVPQQDKRSEIESQVRLLNSTFSSSESDRAASRTAAQFLSQLAKNADFVETIVDCGAVSALVMQLQTPPDVSGDGAFDPVQLEVEKACSFALALIAIQPQYQQVIVDAGALPLLIALLKRHKSHLNSGIVPLVIRKATDAITNLAHENSNIKTLVRIEGGIPPLVELLDSVEPKVQRAAAGALRTLAFRNDGNKDEIVKLHGLDTLVLMLESEDTKVHFEAVGAIGNLVHSSPHIKQKVLHAGALQPVINLLSSACSESQREAALLIGQFATADSDCKVHIVQRGAISPLIDMLEASDVQLKEMSAFALGRLAQETHNQVGIVYHGGIEPLLKLLEAKNGSLQHNAAFTLFGLANNEDNIVDLIKVGAVQKLQDGDFMSEQTRECVSKTLKRIEENIDGRVLKRLLYSMRVVERPVQRQIAMALAHLCAPADRKAIFLDNNGLDFLLGLLDSGNLKHQNQGAAALYKLATKAPTILPVDTAPSATPQVYLGEKFVNSPTLSDITFLVEGKRFYAHKICLLASSDTFRAMFDGGYKEGQAKDVVIPNITWDVFDLMMRFIYTGSVEVNIDVAHELLKAADQYLLDGLKRLCEYAIAQDTSVDNITHMYELSENFNAMTLREACILYIFQHFEELSTKPWRSHLIKRILPDIRDYFARALAVDKPSPSFDARQMVD
;
A
#
# COMPACT_ATOMS: atom_id res chain seq x y z
N MET A 1 -3.63 14.46 1.96
CA MET A 1 -2.40 14.54 1.14
C MET A 1 -1.69 15.91 1.20
N ASP A 2 -2.31 16.98 1.72
CA ASP A 2 -1.78 18.37 1.61
C ASP A 2 -0.59 18.78 2.50
N ARG A 3 -0.30 18.08 3.61
CA ARG A 3 0.82 18.46 4.50
C ARG A 3 2.17 17.82 4.17
N ARG A 4 2.21 16.73 3.40
CA ARG A 4 3.45 15.98 3.10
C ARG A 4 4.19 16.48 1.84
N SER A 5 3.49 17.03 0.85
CA SER A 5 4.14 17.58 -0.35
C SER A 5 4.88 18.89 -0.04
N THR A 6 4.32 19.73 0.84
CA THR A 6 4.94 20.96 1.37
C THR A 6 6.19 20.68 2.20
N THR A 7 6.22 19.59 2.98
CA THR A 7 7.43 19.22 3.76
C THR A 7 8.56 18.70 2.87
N THR A 8 8.21 18.03 1.76
CA THR A 8 9.19 17.47 0.80
C THR A 8 9.79 18.56 -0.07
N ALA A 9 8.98 19.52 -0.54
CA ALA A 9 9.46 20.70 -1.28
C ALA A 9 10.39 21.58 -0.43
N LYS A 10 10.06 21.83 0.85
CA LYS A 10 10.92 22.56 1.80
C LYS A 10 12.26 21.85 2.03
N ARG A 11 12.28 20.52 2.12
CA ARG A 11 13.52 19.73 2.25
C ARG A 11 14.35 19.76 0.98
N ILE A 12 13.74 19.67 -0.20
CA ILE A 12 14.46 19.70 -1.49
C ILE A 12 15.07 21.09 -1.73
N LEU A 13 14.34 22.18 -1.47
CA LEU A 13 14.89 23.53 -1.61
C LEU A 13 16.04 23.78 -0.63
N LYS A 14 15.89 23.37 0.64
CA LYS A 14 16.95 23.45 1.65
C LYS A 14 18.20 22.66 1.24
N ARG A 15 18.04 21.42 0.75
CA ARG A 15 19.15 20.56 0.32
C ARG A 15 19.80 21.04 -0.98
N LYS A 16 19.03 21.59 -1.92
CA LYS A 16 19.53 22.24 -3.15
C LYS A 16 20.41 23.45 -2.81
N LEU A 17 19.95 24.29 -1.89
CA LEU A 17 20.71 25.46 -1.43
C LEU A 17 22.00 25.02 -0.73
N GLU A 18 21.95 24.06 0.20
CA GLU A 18 23.13 23.49 0.87
C GLU A 18 24.17 22.93 -0.12
N GLN A 19 23.75 22.27 -1.21
CA GLN A 19 24.65 21.73 -2.23
C GLN A 19 25.21 22.79 -3.18
N GLU A 20 24.44 23.84 -3.50
CA GLU A 20 24.94 24.97 -4.28
C GLU A 20 25.93 25.83 -3.48
N PHE A 21 25.74 25.95 -2.17
CA PHE A 21 26.69 26.62 -1.27
C PHE A 21 28.03 25.87 -1.18
N ALA A 22 28.02 24.53 -1.20
CA ALA A 22 29.25 23.73 -1.15
C ALA A 22 30.09 23.81 -2.45
N GLN A 23 29.49 24.10 -3.60
CA GLN A 23 30.20 24.18 -4.88
C GLN A 23 30.86 25.55 -5.14
N GLU A 24 30.41 26.62 -4.49
CA GLU A 24 31.04 27.96 -4.61
C GLU A 24 32.34 28.08 -3.79
N ASP A 25 32.50 27.33 -2.68
CA ASP A 25 33.73 27.33 -1.86
C ASP A 25 34.95 26.70 -2.57
N GLY A 26 34.73 25.85 -3.58
CA GLY A 26 35.82 25.14 -4.28
C GLY A 26 36.72 26.02 -5.16
N ARG A 27 36.34 27.29 -5.44
CA ARG A 27 37.10 28.21 -6.31
C ARG A 27 37.90 29.28 -5.57
N ASN A 28 37.72 29.46 -4.26
CA ASN A 28 38.56 30.36 -3.45
C ASN A 28 39.54 29.55 -2.58
N ARG A 29 40.72 29.26 -3.13
CA ARG A 29 41.81 28.66 -2.35
C ARG A 29 42.28 29.59 -1.23
N LYS A 30 42.21 29.06 -0.01
CA LYS A 30 42.99 29.37 1.20
C LYS A 30 43.19 30.86 1.54
N VAL A 31 42.30 31.36 2.38
CA VAL A 31 42.76 32.09 3.57
C VAL A 31 42.32 31.26 4.77
N MET A 32 43.28 30.66 5.47
CA MET A 32 43.04 30.12 6.82
C MET A 32 42.60 31.29 7.68
N VAL A 33 41.31 31.38 7.98
CA VAL A 33 40.85 32.09 9.17
C VAL A 33 40.56 31.00 10.18
N SER A 34 41.36 31.00 11.23
CA SER A 34 41.27 30.12 12.39
C SER A 34 39.85 30.12 12.95
N GLU A 35 39.27 28.92 13.05
CA GLU A 35 38.12 28.65 13.91
C GLU A 35 38.49 29.03 15.36
N SER A 36 37.90 30.10 15.86
CA SER A 36 37.71 30.31 17.28
C SER A 36 36.24 30.63 17.51
N ASP A 37 35.49 29.60 17.88
CA ASP A 37 34.17 29.72 18.49
C ASP A 37 34.29 30.54 19.77
N VAL A 38 34.02 31.83 19.66
CA VAL A 38 33.60 32.67 20.79
C VAL A 38 32.21 33.15 20.43
N ALA A 39 31.22 32.81 21.26
CA ALA A 39 29.87 33.33 21.14
C ALA A 39 29.89 34.85 21.28
N VAL A 40 29.94 35.56 20.15
CA VAL A 40 29.81 37.01 20.09
C VAL A 40 28.35 37.36 20.38
N PRO A 41 28.05 38.30 21.30
CA PRO A 41 26.68 38.68 21.62
C PRO A 41 25.90 39.14 20.37
N GLN A 42 24.63 38.73 20.22
CA GLN A 42 23.75 39.16 19.11
C GLN A 42 23.67 40.70 18.95
N GLN A 43 23.91 41.45 20.04
CA GLN A 43 23.90 42.90 20.07
C GLN A 43 25.03 43.54 19.25
N ASP A 44 26.21 42.91 19.20
CA ASP A 44 27.34 43.39 18.39
C ASP A 44 27.04 43.21 16.89
N LYS A 45 26.38 42.11 16.53
CA LYS A 45 25.98 41.83 15.14
C LYS A 45 24.92 42.79 14.62
N ARG A 46 23.96 43.22 15.46
CA ARG A 46 22.97 44.24 15.08
C ARG A 46 23.64 45.57 14.72
N SER A 47 24.58 46.04 15.55
CA SER A 47 25.30 47.29 15.28
C SER A 47 26.11 47.23 13.98
N GLU A 48 26.75 46.08 13.72
CA GLU A 48 27.48 45.83 12.48
C GLU A 48 26.55 45.88 11.25
N ILE A 49 25.38 45.22 11.32
CA ILE A 49 24.35 45.27 10.27
C ILE A 49 23.88 46.71 10.03
N GLU A 50 23.53 47.46 11.08
CA GLU A 50 23.11 48.86 10.96
C GLU A 50 24.18 49.74 10.31
N SER A 51 25.46 49.48 10.60
CA SER A 51 26.56 50.18 9.96
C SER A 51 26.65 49.87 8.46
N GLN A 52 26.45 48.61 8.06
CA GLN A 52 26.43 48.24 6.64
C GLN A 52 25.22 48.82 5.91
N VAL A 53 24.05 48.86 6.55
CA VAL A 53 22.85 49.49 5.98
C VAL A 53 23.05 50.99 5.81
N ARG A 54 23.63 51.68 6.81
CA ARG A 54 24.01 53.09 6.69
C ARG A 54 24.99 53.33 5.56
N LEU A 55 25.99 52.45 5.40
CA LEU A 55 26.95 52.53 4.31
C LEU A 55 26.27 52.39 2.94
N LEU A 56 25.37 51.42 2.76
CA LEU A 56 24.58 51.28 1.53
C LEU A 56 23.76 52.54 1.23
N ASN A 57 23.14 53.14 2.25
CA ASN A 57 22.35 54.36 2.09
C ASN A 57 23.20 55.58 1.71
N SER A 58 24.44 55.68 2.21
CA SER A 58 25.32 56.82 1.93
C SER A 58 26.15 56.69 0.66
N THR A 59 26.21 55.50 0.03
CA THR A 59 27.08 55.20 -1.12
C THR A 59 26.32 55.04 -2.44
N PHE A 60 25.08 55.54 -2.53
CA PHE A 60 24.31 55.53 -3.77
C PHE A 60 24.79 56.63 -4.73
N SER A 61 25.90 56.38 -5.45
CA SER A 61 26.50 57.31 -6.39
C SER A 61 27.14 56.59 -7.59
N SER A 62 27.52 57.36 -8.62
CA SER A 62 28.26 56.89 -9.78
C SER A 62 29.77 56.68 -9.55
N SER A 63 30.27 57.09 -8.39
CA SER A 63 31.68 56.96 -7.96
C SER A 63 32.10 55.49 -7.80
N GLU A 64 33.26 55.14 -8.35
CA GLU A 64 33.82 53.78 -8.24
C GLU A 64 34.10 53.36 -6.79
N SER A 65 34.55 54.29 -5.94
CA SER A 65 34.78 54.05 -4.51
C SER A 65 33.48 53.72 -3.79
N ASP A 66 32.40 54.45 -4.09
CA ASP A 66 31.11 54.25 -3.47
C ASP A 66 30.51 52.91 -3.92
N ARG A 67 30.57 52.58 -5.21
CA ARG A 67 30.16 51.26 -5.72
C ARG A 67 30.95 50.11 -5.09
N ALA A 68 32.26 50.26 -4.89
CA ALA A 68 33.07 49.25 -4.23
C ALA A 68 32.66 49.05 -2.76
N ALA A 69 32.32 50.13 -2.06
CA ALA A 69 31.79 50.08 -0.70
C ALA A 69 30.40 49.43 -0.64
N SER A 70 29.48 49.82 -1.53
CA SER A 70 28.15 49.21 -1.64
C SER A 70 28.23 47.71 -1.92
N ARG A 71 29.13 47.30 -2.84
CA ARG A 71 29.38 45.88 -3.15
C ARG A 71 29.80 45.12 -1.89
N THR A 72 30.74 45.66 -1.12
CA THR A 72 31.27 45.01 0.08
C THR A 72 30.19 44.90 1.17
N ALA A 73 29.40 45.95 1.37
CA ALA A 73 28.29 45.96 2.31
C ALA A 73 27.20 44.94 1.93
N ALA A 74 26.81 44.88 0.65
CA ALA A 74 25.84 43.91 0.17
C ALA A 74 26.35 42.46 0.30
N GLN A 75 27.65 42.22 0.04
CA GLN A 75 28.28 40.92 0.24
C GLN A 75 28.26 40.49 1.71
N PHE A 76 28.56 41.40 2.64
CA PHE A 76 28.47 41.14 4.08
C PHE A 76 27.05 40.73 4.49
N LEU A 77 26.05 41.51 4.07
CA LEU A 77 24.64 41.20 4.35
C LEU A 77 24.23 39.84 3.76
N SER A 78 24.68 39.53 2.54
CA SER A 78 24.41 38.21 1.93
C SER A 78 25.04 37.07 2.73
N GLN A 79 26.25 37.25 3.27
CA GLN A 79 26.91 36.22 4.07
C GLN A 79 26.17 35.97 5.39
N LEU A 80 25.67 37.02 6.05
CA LEU A 80 24.84 36.87 7.23
C LEU A 80 23.47 36.25 6.92
N ALA A 81 22.84 36.63 5.80
CA ALA A 81 21.53 36.12 5.38
C ALA A 81 21.52 34.62 5.07
N LYS A 82 22.69 33.98 4.91
CA LYS A 82 22.81 32.51 4.83
C LYS A 82 22.37 31.81 6.12
N ASN A 83 22.47 32.49 7.26
CA ASN A 83 21.95 32.00 8.53
C ASN A 83 20.56 32.60 8.79
N ALA A 84 19.56 31.73 8.91
CA ALA A 84 18.17 32.11 9.12
C ALA A 84 17.95 32.98 10.37
N ASP A 85 18.77 32.81 11.41
CA ASP A 85 18.65 33.52 12.69
C ASP A 85 18.97 35.02 12.56
N PHE A 86 19.75 35.42 11.55
CA PHE A 86 20.10 36.83 11.34
C PHE A 86 19.18 37.54 10.36
N VAL A 87 18.35 36.81 9.60
CA VAL A 87 17.49 37.40 8.56
C VAL A 87 16.51 38.41 9.15
N GLU A 88 15.90 38.10 10.29
CA GLU A 88 15.00 39.03 10.99
C GLU A 88 15.73 40.32 11.36
N THR A 89 16.92 40.22 11.96
CA THR A 89 17.72 41.40 12.33
C THR A 89 18.14 42.21 11.11
N ILE A 90 18.50 41.55 10.00
CA ILE A 90 18.84 42.21 8.73
C ILE A 90 17.67 43.02 8.21
N VAL A 91 16.47 42.44 8.21
CA VAL A 91 15.24 43.11 7.75
C VAL A 91 14.88 44.28 8.68
N ASP A 92 14.91 44.08 9.99
CA ASP A 92 14.62 45.10 11.01
C ASP A 92 15.56 46.31 10.94
N CYS A 93 16.82 46.08 10.56
CA CYS A 93 17.80 47.15 10.36
C CYS A 93 17.56 47.96 9.07
N GLY A 94 16.53 47.65 8.27
CA GLY A 94 16.18 48.37 7.05
C GLY A 94 16.99 47.96 5.82
N ALA A 95 17.64 46.79 5.86
CA ALA A 95 18.50 46.33 4.77
C ALA A 95 17.74 46.13 3.44
N VAL A 96 16.47 45.71 3.48
CA VAL A 96 15.67 45.48 2.27
C VAL A 96 15.58 46.76 1.42
N SER A 97 15.16 47.87 2.02
CA SER A 97 15.04 49.16 1.30
C SER A 97 16.40 49.64 0.77
N ALA A 98 17.47 49.50 1.56
CA ALA A 98 18.82 49.90 1.15
C ALA A 98 19.35 49.05 -0.02
N LEU A 99 19.11 47.74 0.00
CA LEU A 99 19.50 46.82 -1.08
C LEU A 99 18.70 47.11 -2.36
N VAL A 100 17.40 47.39 -2.24
CA VAL A 100 16.54 47.72 -3.38
C VAL A 100 16.92 49.07 -4.00
N MET A 101 17.28 50.07 -3.18
CA MET A 101 17.81 51.34 -3.67
C MET A 101 19.05 51.14 -4.54
N GLN A 102 19.98 50.27 -4.12
CA GLN A 102 21.22 49.98 -4.86
C GLN A 102 21.02 49.22 -6.18
N LEU A 103 19.82 48.67 -6.43
CA LEU A 103 19.45 48.11 -7.73
C LEU A 103 18.97 49.17 -8.74
N GLN A 104 18.72 50.41 -8.30
CA GLN A 104 18.29 51.50 -9.16
C GLN A 104 19.49 52.17 -9.84
N THR A 105 19.24 52.89 -10.93
CA THR A 105 20.25 53.74 -11.56
C THR A 105 20.49 54.97 -10.67
N PRO A 106 21.74 55.30 -10.30
CA PRO A 106 22.03 56.50 -9.52
C PRO A 106 21.63 57.79 -10.25
N PRO A 107 21.16 58.82 -9.55
CA PRO A 107 20.67 60.08 -10.15
C PRO A 107 21.74 60.83 -10.95
N ASP A 108 23.02 60.60 -10.65
CA ASP A 108 24.15 61.28 -11.27
C ASP A 108 24.52 60.73 -12.67
N VAL A 109 23.87 59.65 -13.10
CA VAL A 109 24.16 58.98 -14.39
C VAL A 109 23.20 59.50 -15.47
N SER A 110 23.72 60.28 -16.42
CA SER A 110 22.98 60.74 -17.61
C SER A 110 23.54 60.05 -18.87
N GLY A 111 22.76 59.14 -19.45
CA GLY A 111 23.14 58.36 -20.64
C GLY A 111 23.51 56.90 -20.34
N ASP A 112 23.83 56.13 -21.40
CA ASP A 112 23.95 54.66 -21.51
C ASP A 112 25.07 54.00 -20.66
N GLY A 113 25.31 54.49 -19.45
CA GLY A 113 26.27 53.97 -18.46
C GLY A 113 25.82 52.67 -17.78
N ALA A 114 24.88 51.93 -18.36
CA ALA A 114 24.22 50.75 -17.78
C ALA A 114 25.14 49.51 -17.64
N PHE A 115 26.43 49.62 -17.98
CA PHE A 115 27.34 48.48 -18.11
C PHE A 115 28.69 48.68 -17.41
N ASP A 116 28.77 49.47 -16.34
CA ASP A 116 29.95 49.48 -15.47
C ASP A 116 30.13 48.11 -14.76
N PRO A 117 31.27 47.42 -14.95
CA PRO A 117 31.56 46.16 -14.26
C PRO A 117 31.40 46.21 -12.74
N VAL A 118 31.72 47.33 -12.10
CA VAL A 118 31.59 47.46 -10.63
C VAL A 118 30.11 47.58 -10.24
N GLN A 119 29.30 48.29 -11.01
CA GLN A 119 27.85 48.36 -10.81
C GLN A 119 27.19 46.98 -10.97
N LEU A 120 27.58 46.20 -11.98
CA LEU A 120 27.09 44.83 -12.17
C LEU A 120 27.41 43.94 -10.95
N GLU A 121 28.58 44.14 -10.33
CA GLU A 121 28.94 43.43 -9.10
C GLU A 121 28.09 43.85 -7.89
N VAL A 122 27.73 45.13 -7.77
CA VAL A 122 26.78 45.62 -6.74
C VAL A 122 25.41 44.98 -6.95
N GLU A 123 24.86 45.05 -8.16
CA GLU A 123 23.54 44.50 -8.49
C GLU A 123 23.48 42.98 -8.26
N LYS A 124 24.56 42.25 -8.60
CA LYS A 124 24.71 40.84 -8.30
C LYS A 124 24.64 40.57 -6.80
N ALA A 125 25.39 41.34 -6.00
CA ALA A 125 25.44 41.17 -4.54
C ALA A 125 24.09 41.51 -3.90
N CYS A 126 23.45 42.60 -4.32
CA CYS A 126 22.13 43.01 -3.84
C CYS A 126 21.04 41.99 -4.19
N SER A 127 21.01 41.52 -5.45
CA SER A 127 20.08 40.48 -5.89
C SER A 127 20.26 39.18 -5.09
N PHE A 128 21.52 38.81 -4.80
CA PHE A 128 21.81 37.63 -3.99
C PHE A 128 21.38 37.77 -2.53
N ALA A 129 21.62 38.93 -1.90
CA ALA A 129 21.16 39.20 -0.54
C ALA A 129 19.62 39.14 -0.45
N LEU A 130 18.91 39.78 -1.41
CA LEU A 130 17.46 39.73 -1.49
C LEU A 130 16.95 38.30 -1.72
N ALA A 131 17.61 37.51 -2.57
CA ALA A 131 17.26 36.11 -2.79
C ALA A 131 17.33 35.29 -1.49
N LEU A 132 18.35 35.51 -0.66
CA LEU A 132 18.51 34.80 0.62
C LEU A 132 17.44 35.21 1.63
N ILE A 133 17.12 36.51 1.73
CA ILE A 133 16.05 36.99 2.61
C ILE A 133 14.69 36.41 2.16
N ALA A 134 14.45 36.34 0.85
CA ALA A 134 13.22 35.81 0.26
C ALA A 134 12.99 34.29 0.47
N ILE A 135 13.99 33.54 0.95
CA ILE A 135 13.81 32.12 1.33
C ILE A 135 12.75 32.00 2.44
N GLN A 136 12.68 32.99 3.33
CA GLN A 136 11.70 33.03 4.40
C GLN A 136 10.39 33.69 3.92
N PRO A 137 9.26 32.95 3.87
CA PRO A 137 8.03 33.43 3.23
C PRO A 137 7.49 34.75 3.78
N GLN A 138 7.70 35.04 5.07
CA GLN A 138 7.20 36.26 5.71
C GLN A 138 7.85 37.56 5.17
N TYR A 139 9.04 37.48 4.57
CA TYR A 139 9.73 38.66 4.02
C TYR A 139 9.55 38.83 2.51
N GLN A 140 8.97 37.85 1.82
CA GLN A 140 8.76 37.93 0.37
C GLN A 140 7.93 39.15 -0.02
N GLN A 141 6.82 39.41 0.70
CA GLN A 141 5.97 40.56 0.43
C GLN A 141 6.68 41.88 0.78
N VAL A 142 7.45 41.93 1.88
CA VAL A 142 8.23 43.11 2.27
C VAL A 142 9.21 43.53 1.18
N ILE A 143 9.88 42.56 0.55
CA ILE A 143 10.81 42.82 -0.56
C ILE A 143 10.06 43.33 -1.80
N VAL A 144 8.89 42.76 -2.11
CA VAL A 144 8.06 43.20 -3.23
C VAL A 144 7.53 44.62 -3.00
N ASP A 145 7.03 44.91 -1.80
CA ASP A 145 6.49 46.22 -1.40
C ASP A 145 7.58 47.31 -1.42
N ALA A 146 8.84 46.94 -1.18
CA ALA A 146 9.98 47.84 -1.33
C ALA A 146 10.30 48.18 -2.79
N GLY A 147 9.66 47.54 -3.78
CA GLY A 147 9.86 47.80 -5.21
C GLY A 147 10.96 46.96 -5.86
N ALA A 148 11.38 45.85 -5.24
CA ALA A 148 12.45 45.02 -5.77
C ALA A 148 12.08 44.35 -7.11
N LEU A 149 10.82 43.91 -7.27
CA LEU A 149 10.43 43.03 -8.37
C LEU A 149 10.60 43.66 -9.76
N PRO A 150 10.13 44.89 -10.05
CA PRO A 150 10.37 45.53 -11.35
C PRO A 150 11.86 45.69 -11.68
N LEU A 151 12.70 45.97 -10.68
CA LEU A 151 14.14 46.13 -10.85
C LEU A 151 14.81 44.79 -11.17
N LEU A 152 14.45 43.72 -10.46
CA LEU A 152 14.94 42.37 -10.75
C LEU A 152 14.54 41.92 -12.16
N ILE A 153 13.31 42.20 -12.60
CA ILE A 153 12.85 41.92 -13.97
C ILE A 153 13.64 42.74 -15.01
N ALA A 154 13.97 44.00 -14.71
CA ALA A 154 14.78 44.83 -15.59
C ALA A 154 16.19 44.25 -15.78
N LEU A 155 16.80 43.67 -14.75
CA LEU A 155 18.09 42.98 -14.84
C LEU A 155 18.02 41.76 -15.80
N LEU A 156 16.91 41.02 -15.80
CA LEU A 156 16.73 39.90 -16.73
C LEU A 156 16.77 40.34 -18.19
N LYS A 157 16.18 41.50 -18.52
CA LYS A 157 16.09 42.03 -19.89
C LYS A 157 17.45 42.42 -20.49
N ARG A 158 18.50 42.55 -19.66
CA ARG A 158 19.86 42.89 -20.12
C ARG A 158 20.54 41.78 -20.93
N HIS A 159 19.98 40.57 -20.96
CA HIS A 159 20.46 39.48 -21.81
C HIS A 159 20.44 39.81 -23.31
N LYS A 160 19.62 40.80 -23.73
CA LYS A 160 19.56 41.28 -25.12
C LYS A 160 20.75 42.17 -25.52
N SER A 161 21.58 42.57 -24.57
CA SER A 161 22.76 43.40 -24.88
C SER A 161 23.85 42.54 -25.54
N HIS A 162 24.34 42.96 -26.70
CA HIS A 162 25.41 42.28 -27.47
C HIS A 162 26.81 42.40 -26.84
N LEU A 163 26.91 42.79 -25.57
CA LEU A 163 28.17 43.07 -24.90
C LEU A 163 28.67 41.83 -24.15
N ASN A 164 29.82 41.31 -24.58
CA ASN A 164 30.47 40.12 -24.02
C ASN A 164 31.13 40.41 -22.65
N SER A 165 30.34 40.69 -21.60
CA SER A 165 30.83 40.73 -20.22
C SER A 165 30.45 39.44 -19.48
N GLY A 166 31.44 38.71 -18.98
CA GLY A 166 31.23 37.46 -18.21
C GLY A 166 30.47 37.63 -16.89
N ILE A 167 30.26 38.87 -16.42
CA ILE A 167 29.53 39.17 -15.19
C ILE A 167 28.01 39.19 -15.43
N VAL A 168 27.55 39.58 -16.63
CA VAL A 168 26.12 39.72 -16.95
C VAL A 168 25.34 38.41 -16.72
N PRO A 169 25.82 37.23 -17.15
CA PRO A 169 25.18 35.95 -16.82
C PRO A 169 25.03 35.70 -15.31
N LEU A 170 25.98 36.17 -14.49
CA LEU A 170 25.93 36.03 -13.03
C LEU A 170 24.86 36.92 -12.40
N VAL A 171 24.72 38.16 -12.88
CA VAL A 171 23.67 39.10 -12.45
C VAL A 171 22.30 38.53 -12.79
N ILE A 172 22.10 38.11 -14.05
CA ILE A 172 20.85 37.51 -14.52
C ILE A 172 20.49 36.30 -13.66
N ARG A 173 21.46 35.42 -13.40
CA ARG A 173 21.26 34.24 -12.54
C ARG A 173 20.78 34.65 -11.14
N LYS A 174 21.47 35.59 -10.47
CA LYS A 174 21.09 36.02 -9.12
C LYS A 174 19.76 36.75 -9.07
N ALA A 175 19.43 37.54 -10.09
CA ALA A 175 18.11 38.16 -10.21
C ALA A 175 17.00 37.11 -10.42
N THR A 176 17.27 36.09 -11.22
CA THR A 176 16.36 34.96 -11.45
C THR A 176 16.14 34.14 -10.18
N ASP A 177 17.20 33.86 -9.42
CA ASP A 177 17.14 33.18 -8.13
C ASP A 177 16.29 33.98 -7.13
N ALA A 178 16.45 35.32 -7.10
CA ALA A 178 15.64 36.19 -6.25
C ALA A 178 14.15 36.13 -6.61
N ILE A 179 13.80 36.23 -7.90
CA ILE A 179 12.41 36.11 -8.37
C ILE A 179 11.84 34.73 -8.02
N THR A 180 12.63 33.67 -8.17
CA THR A 180 12.24 32.31 -7.82
C THR A 180 11.88 32.19 -6.35
N ASN A 181 12.72 32.71 -5.46
CA ASN A 181 12.49 32.65 -4.01
C ASN A 181 11.33 33.56 -3.57
N LEU A 182 11.16 34.73 -4.19
CA LEU A 182 10.00 35.60 -3.95
C LEU A 182 8.68 34.91 -4.32
N ALA A 183 8.67 34.17 -5.43
CA ALA A 183 7.48 33.47 -5.91
C ALA A 183 7.23 32.11 -5.23
N HIS A 184 8.19 31.57 -4.47
CA HIS A 184 8.10 30.25 -3.87
C HIS A 184 6.96 30.19 -2.84
N GLU A 185 6.04 29.23 -3.01
CA GLU A 185 4.82 29.09 -2.19
C GLU A 185 3.89 30.33 -2.13
N ASN A 186 4.10 31.36 -2.98
CA ASN A 186 3.32 32.60 -2.95
C ASN A 186 2.59 32.88 -4.28
N SER A 187 1.30 32.55 -4.35
CA SER A 187 0.49 32.69 -5.57
C SER A 187 0.27 34.15 -6.01
N ASN A 188 0.26 35.10 -5.06
CA ASN A 188 0.10 36.52 -5.37
C ASN A 188 1.35 37.04 -6.09
N ILE A 189 2.53 36.76 -5.55
CA ILE A 189 3.80 37.17 -6.16
C ILE A 189 4.00 36.48 -7.52
N LYS A 190 3.66 35.20 -7.66
CA LYS A 190 3.67 34.52 -8.98
C LYS A 190 2.85 35.28 -10.02
N THR A 191 1.67 35.76 -9.64
CA THR A 191 0.78 36.52 -10.53
C THR A 191 1.34 37.91 -10.80
N LEU A 192 1.97 38.55 -9.82
CA LEU A 192 2.59 39.86 -9.97
C LEU A 192 3.80 39.80 -10.91
N VAL A 193 4.66 38.78 -10.80
CA VAL A 193 5.79 38.55 -11.73
C VAL A 193 5.31 38.52 -13.17
N ARG A 194 4.15 37.90 -13.43
CA ARG A 194 3.52 37.88 -14.75
C ARG A 194 3.04 39.28 -15.16
N ILE A 195 2.27 39.97 -14.31
CA ILE A 195 1.71 41.29 -14.58
C ILE A 195 2.82 42.31 -14.89
N GLU A 196 3.94 42.24 -14.18
CA GLU A 196 5.14 43.08 -14.38
C GLU A 196 5.98 42.69 -15.62
N GLY A 197 5.53 41.69 -16.40
CA GLY A 197 6.21 41.25 -17.62
C GLY A 197 7.52 40.50 -17.36
N GLY A 198 7.59 39.75 -16.25
CA GLY A 198 8.73 38.92 -15.89
C GLY A 198 8.81 37.57 -16.61
N ILE A 199 7.70 37.03 -17.11
CA ILE A 199 7.70 35.75 -17.85
C ILE A 199 8.42 35.84 -19.20
N PRO A 200 8.19 36.85 -20.07
CA PRO A 200 8.88 36.96 -21.36
C PRO A 200 10.41 36.85 -21.29
N PRO A 201 11.14 37.63 -20.46
CA PRO A 201 12.59 37.49 -20.39
C PRO A 201 13.02 36.13 -19.81
N LEU A 202 12.25 35.51 -18.93
CA LEU A 202 12.58 34.16 -18.44
C LEU A 202 12.44 33.09 -19.54
N VAL A 203 11.46 33.22 -20.43
CA VAL A 203 11.31 32.34 -21.59
C VAL A 203 12.46 32.54 -22.57
N GLU A 204 12.83 33.79 -22.88
CA GLU A 204 13.97 34.11 -23.75
C GLU A 204 15.30 33.55 -23.19
N LEU A 205 15.47 33.56 -21.86
CA LEU A 205 16.67 33.04 -21.19
C LEU A 205 16.79 31.50 -21.22
N LEU A 206 15.75 30.77 -21.62
CA LEU A 206 15.85 29.32 -21.84
C LEU A 206 16.79 28.98 -23.00
N ASP A 207 16.93 29.86 -24.00
CA ASP A 207 17.84 29.69 -25.14
C ASP A 207 19.28 30.18 -24.83
N SER A 208 19.59 30.48 -23.57
CA SER A 208 20.93 30.93 -23.18
C SER A 208 21.98 29.85 -23.42
N VAL A 209 23.11 30.24 -24.02
CA VAL A 209 24.29 29.36 -24.20
C VAL A 209 24.96 29.00 -22.87
N GLU A 210 24.64 29.70 -21.78
CA GLU A 210 25.20 29.46 -20.45
C GLU A 210 24.29 28.51 -19.64
N PRO A 211 24.69 27.25 -19.38
CA PRO A 211 23.83 26.25 -18.74
C PRO A 211 23.30 26.69 -17.37
N LYS A 212 24.07 27.49 -16.64
CA LYS A 212 23.67 28.03 -15.33
C LYS A 212 22.52 29.04 -15.43
N VAL A 213 22.49 29.85 -16.49
CA VAL A 213 21.42 30.82 -16.74
C VAL A 213 20.19 30.10 -17.25
N GLN A 214 20.36 29.21 -18.24
CA GLN A 214 19.31 28.36 -18.77
C GLN A 214 18.61 27.56 -17.66
N ARG A 215 19.38 26.93 -16.75
CA ARG A 215 18.84 26.23 -15.58
C ARG A 215 18.06 27.15 -14.64
N ALA A 216 18.60 28.33 -14.32
CA ALA A 216 17.94 29.28 -13.42
C ALA A 216 16.60 29.74 -14.01
N ALA A 217 16.56 30.05 -15.31
CA ALA A 217 15.36 30.40 -16.03
C ALA A 217 14.31 29.27 -15.98
N ALA A 218 14.69 28.02 -16.29
CA ALA A 218 13.79 26.88 -16.18
C ALA A 218 13.28 26.65 -14.75
N GLY A 219 14.14 26.80 -13.73
CA GLY A 219 13.75 26.71 -12.32
C GLY A 219 12.76 27.80 -11.88
N ALA A 220 12.94 29.03 -12.36
CA ALA A 220 12.00 30.13 -12.14
C ALA A 220 10.65 29.84 -12.79
N LEU A 221 10.63 29.42 -14.05
CA LEU A 221 9.40 29.06 -14.78
C LEU A 221 8.69 27.87 -14.12
N ARG A 222 9.43 26.85 -13.66
CA ARG A 222 8.90 25.74 -12.86
C ARG A 222 8.16 26.25 -11.63
N THR A 223 8.74 27.20 -10.90
CA THR A 223 8.13 27.78 -9.69
C THR A 223 6.89 28.62 -10.02
N LEU A 224 6.99 29.45 -11.06
CA LEU A 224 5.91 30.32 -11.53
C LEU A 224 4.71 29.54 -12.09
N ALA A 225 4.94 28.39 -12.72
CA ALA A 225 3.89 27.51 -13.25
C ALA A 225 3.14 26.71 -12.16
N PHE A 226 3.77 26.48 -11.00
CA PHE A 226 3.18 25.65 -9.95
C PHE A 226 1.87 26.24 -9.42
N ARG A 227 0.75 25.55 -9.71
CA ARG A 227 -0.62 25.93 -9.32
C ARG A 227 -1.00 27.37 -9.72
N ASN A 228 -0.55 27.84 -10.88
CA ASN A 228 -0.93 29.15 -11.41
C ASN A 228 -1.20 29.06 -12.93
N ASP A 229 -2.46 28.82 -13.31
CA ASP A 229 -2.84 28.57 -14.71
C ASP A 229 -2.57 29.78 -15.60
N GLY A 230 -2.76 30.99 -15.06
CA GLY A 230 -2.45 32.22 -15.76
C GLY A 230 -0.99 32.36 -16.18
N ASN A 231 -0.05 31.87 -15.36
CA ASN A 231 1.37 31.82 -15.70
C ASN A 231 1.67 30.68 -16.67
N LYS A 232 1.05 29.51 -16.49
CA LYS A 232 1.24 28.37 -17.40
C LYS A 232 0.84 28.73 -18.83
N ASP A 233 -0.33 29.34 -19.00
CA ASP A 233 -0.84 29.73 -20.31
C ASP A 233 0.07 30.77 -20.99
N GLU A 234 0.64 31.69 -20.21
CA GLU A 234 1.56 32.70 -20.75
C GLU A 234 2.90 32.09 -21.18
N ILE A 235 3.49 31.18 -20.39
CA ILE A 235 4.70 30.44 -20.76
C ILE A 235 4.49 29.69 -22.08
N VAL A 236 3.34 29.02 -22.23
CA VAL A 236 3.00 28.28 -23.45
C VAL A 236 2.75 29.22 -24.63
N LYS A 237 2.09 30.36 -24.41
CA LYS A 237 1.85 31.38 -25.45
C LYS A 237 3.16 31.96 -26.00
N LEU A 238 4.19 32.04 -25.17
CA LEU A 238 5.51 32.57 -25.52
C LEU A 238 6.46 31.51 -26.10
N HIS A 239 5.95 30.34 -26.49
CA HIS A 239 6.75 29.24 -27.06
C HIS A 239 7.81 28.64 -26.12
N GLY A 240 7.75 28.92 -24.81
CA GLY A 240 8.71 28.36 -23.86
C GLY A 240 8.66 26.84 -23.74
N LEU A 241 7.55 26.22 -24.14
CA LEU A 241 7.40 24.77 -24.18
C LEU A 241 8.41 24.11 -25.14
N ASP A 242 8.60 24.67 -26.34
CA ASP A 242 9.43 24.05 -27.37
C ASP A 242 10.90 24.00 -26.92
N THR A 243 11.41 25.08 -26.34
CA THR A 243 12.74 25.12 -25.73
C THR A 243 12.86 24.18 -24.52
N LEU A 244 11.86 24.13 -23.63
CA LEU A 244 11.88 23.20 -22.49
C LEU A 244 11.94 21.74 -22.95
N VAL A 245 11.29 21.38 -24.07
CA VAL A 245 11.37 20.02 -24.65
C VAL A 245 12.78 19.74 -25.17
N LEU A 246 13.42 20.67 -25.87
CA LEU A 246 14.80 20.54 -26.32
C LEU A 246 15.77 20.37 -25.13
N MET A 247 15.53 21.11 -24.04
CA MET A 247 16.36 21.04 -22.83
C MET A 247 16.32 19.69 -22.11
N LEU A 248 15.31 18.83 -22.38
CA LEU A 248 15.26 17.46 -21.83
C LEU A 248 16.42 16.59 -22.30
N GLU A 249 16.98 16.89 -23.47
CA GLU A 249 18.09 16.16 -24.08
C GLU A 249 19.47 16.75 -23.74
N SER A 250 19.51 17.74 -22.84
CA SER A 250 20.78 18.35 -22.39
C SER A 250 21.68 17.35 -21.68
N GLU A 251 22.99 17.44 -21.97
CA GLU A 251 24.04 16.70 -21.26
C GLU A 251 24.22 17.18 -19.82
N ASP A 252 23.84 18.42 -19.50
CA ASP A 252 23.84 18.92 -18.13
C ASP A 252 22.62 18.38 -17.37
N THR A 253 22.90 17.49 -16.42
CA THR A 253 21.84 16.82 -15.65
C THR A 253 20.97 17.79 -14.85
N LYS A 254 21.51 18.96 -14.48
CA LYS A 254 20.73 19.96 -13.76
C LYS A 254 19.81 20.73 -14.69
N VAL A 255 20.19 20.89 -15.96
CA VAL A 255 19.36 21.54 -16.99
C VAL A 255 18.15 20.66 -17.32
N HIS A 256 18.36 19.39 -17.68
CA HIS A 256 17.24 18.51 -18.02
C HIS A 256 16.31 18.28 -16.84
N PHE A 257 16.81 18.39 -15.60
CA PHE A 257 16.03 18.22 -14.38
C PHE A 257 15.07 19.39 -14.15
N GLU A 258 15.54 20.63 -14.31
CA GLU A 258 14.64 21.78 -14.22
C GLU A 258 13.67 21.83 -15.39
N ALA A 259 14.09 21.40 -16.59
CA ALA A 259 13.21 21.29 -17.75
C ALA A 259 12.05 20.30 -17.53
N VAL A 260 12.33 19.06 -17.13
CA VAL A 260 11.28 18.06 -16.85
C VAL A 260 10.38 18.49 -15.71
N GLY A 261 10.93 19.14 -14.68
CA GLY A 261 10.16 19.69 -13.57
C GLY A 261 9.26 20.85 -13.97
N ALA A 262 9.72 21.74 -14.84
CA ALA A 262 8.92 22.83 -15.40
C ALA A 262 7.76 22.30 -16.23
N ILE A 263 8.02 21.34 -17.13
CA ILE A 263 6.99 20.67 -17.93
C ILE A 263 5.97 19.96 -17.02
N GLY A 264 6.43 19.25 -15.99
CA GLY A 264 5.56 18.62 -14.99
C GLY A 264 4.59 19.60 -14.34
N ASN A 265 5.06 20.78 -13.95
CA ASN A 265 4.19 21.81 -13.38
C ASN A 265 3.25 22.44 -14.42
N LEU A 266 3.69 22.59 -15.67
CA LEU A 266 2.86 23.10 -16.77
C LEU A 266 1.70 22.17 -17.11
N VAL A 267 1.89 20.85 -17.11
CA VAL A 267 0.83 19.89 -17.46
C VAL A 267 -0.07 19.51 -16.27
N HIS A 268 0.39 19.77 -15.05
CA HIS A 268 -0.36 19.41 -13.85
C HIS A 268 -1.73 20.11 -13.81
N SER A 269 -2.79 19.30 -13.84
CA SER A 269 -4.19 19.76 -13.90
C SER A 269 -4.52 20.64 -15.13
N SER A 270 -3.75 20.53 -16.22
CA SER A 270 -3.93 21.32 -17.44
C SER A 270 -3.96 20.42 -18.69
N PRO A 271 -5.12 19.80 -19.01
CA PRO A 271 -5.23 18.85 -20.11
C PRO A 271 -4.86 19.42 -21.49
N HIS A 272 -5.17 20.70 -21.75
CA HIS A 272 -4.85 21.38 -23.00
C HIS A 272 -3.34 21.56 -23.20
N ILE A 273 -2.62 21.93 -22.13
CA ILE A 273 -1.16 22.05 -22.16
C ILE A 273 -0.51 20.68 -22.32
N LYS A 274 -1.05 19.66 -21.64
CA LYS A 274 -0.58 18.27 -21.77
C LYS A 274 -0.60 17.81 -23.22
N GLN A 275 -1.68 18.05 -23.97
CA GLN A 275 -1.76 17.70 -25.38
C GLN A 275 -0.72 18.46 -26.23
N LYS A 276 -0.52 19.76 -25.96
CA LYS A 276 0.53 20.53 -26.64
C LYS A 276 1.94 19.98 -26.38
N VAL A 277 2.24 19.57 -25.14
CA VAL A 277 3.53 18.96 -24.77
C VAL A 277 3.76 17.64 -25.49
N LEU A 278 2.73 16.80 -25.62
CA LEU A 278 2.81 15.55 -26.37
C LEU A 278 3.02 15.79 -27.86
N HIS A 279 2.29 16.76 -28.45
CA HIS A 279 2.47 17.15 -29.86
C HIS A 279 3.84 17.78 -30.15
N ALA A 280 4.43 18.46 -29.17
CA ALA A 280 5.80 18.98 -29.25
C ALA A 280 6.88 17.88 -29.20
N GLY A 281 6.50 16.60 -29.06
CA GLY A 281 7.44 15.47 -29.11
C GLY A 281 8.12 15.12 -27.78
N ALA A 282 7.68 15.70 -26.66
CA ALA A 282 8.32 15.53 -25.35
C ALA A 282 8.36 14.09 -24.83
N LEU A 283 7.48 13.20 -25.33
CA LEU A 283 7.30 11.87 -24.76
C LEU A 283 8.57 11.02 -24.77
N GLN A 284 9.32 10.97 -25.88
CA GLN A 284 10.53 10.15 -25.94
C GLN A 284 11.67 10.71 -25.06
N PRO A 285 11.98 12.02 -25.08
CA PRO A 285 12.95 12.59 -24.15
C PRO A 285 12.62 12.33 -22.68
N VAL A 286 11.34 12.43 -22.29
CA VAL A 286 10.92 12.11 -20.90
C VAL A 286 11.14 10.63 -20.57
N ILE A 287 10.86 9.70 -21.50
CA ILE A 287 11.13 8.27 -21.30
C ILE A 287 12.63 8.03 -21.13
N ASN A 288 13.48 8.68 -21.93
CA ASN A 288 14.94 8.54 -21.83
C ASN A 288 15.45 8.98 -20.44
N LEU A 289 14.84 10.01 -19.84
CA LEU A 289 15.20 10.48 -18.49
C LEU A 289 14.87 9.50 -17.36
N LEU A 290 14.02 8.48 -17.59
CA LEU A 290 13.78 7.41 -16.61
C LEU A 290 15.05 6.60 -16.31
N SER A 291 16.00 6.56 -17.24
CA SER A 291 17.31 5.92 -17.10
C SER A 291 18.45 6.93 -16.90
N SER A 292 18.15 8.17 -16.52
CA SER A 292 19.16 9.19 -16.25
C SER A 292 20.05 8.82 -15.06
N ALA A 293 21.32 9.20 -15.11
CA ALA A 293 22.25 9.08 -13.97
C ALA A 293 21.84 9.99 -12.79
N CYS A 294 20.94 10.95 -13.00
CA CYS A 294 20.40 11.81 -11.96
C CYS A 294 19.07 11.27 -11.44
N SER A 295 19.05 10.82 -10.18
CA SER A 295 17.83 10.33 -9.53
C SER A 295 16.72 11.39 -9.44
N GLU A 296 17.08 12.66 -9.38
CA GLU A 296 16.07 13.72 -9.40
C GLU A 296 15.35 13.80 -10.74
N SER A 297 16.08 13.68 -11.85
CA SER A 297 15.52 13.61 -13.20
C SER A 297 14.63 12.37 -13.37
N GLN A 298 15.09 11.20 -12.91
CA GLN A 298 14.30 9.97 -12.96
C GLN A 298 12.97 10.13 -12.22
N ARG A 299 12.99 10.73 -11.03
CA ARG A 299 11.81 10.96 -10.20
C ARG A 299 10.79 11.86 -10.90
N GLU A 300 11.25 13.01 -11.43
CA GLU A 300 10.36 13.95 -12.13
C GLU A 300 9.85 13.36 -13.46
N ALA A 301 10.68 12.60 -14.17
CA ALA A 301 10.28 11.89 -15.39
C ALA A 301 9.19 10.86 -15.09
N ALA A 302 9.35 10.02 -14.07
CA ALA A 302 8.33 9.05 -13.67
C ALA A 302 7.02 9.73 -13.25
N LEU A 303 7.09 10.85 -12.51
CA LEU A 303 5.91 11.66 -12.17
C LEU A 303 5.21 12.18 -13.44
N LEU A 304 5.97 12.74 -14.38
CA LEU A 304 5.44 13.27 -15.63
C LEU A 304 4.83 12.17 -16.53
N ILE A 305 5.44 10.98 -16.59
CA ILE A 305 4.84 9.82 -17.27
C ILE A 305 3.49 9.44 -16.63
N GLY A 306 3.41 9.41 -15.30
CA GLY A 306 2.13 9.17 -14.62
C GLY A 306 1.09 10.25 -14.91
N GLN A 307 1.51 11.52 -15.07
CA GLN A 307 0.62 12.62 -15.49
C GLN A 307 0.19 12.48 -16.97
N PHE A 308 1.08 12.07 -17.87
CA PHE A 308 0.73 11.75 -19.25
C PHE A 308 -0.24 10.58 -19.33
N ALA A 309 -0.08 9.56 -18.50
CA ALA A 309 -0.99 8.42 -18.41
C ALA A 309 -2.39 8.77 -17.86
N THR A 310 -2.64 10.01 -17.42
CA THR A 310 -4.02 10.51 -17.14
C THR A 310 -4.67 11.18 -18.36
N ALA A 311 -4.00 11.21 -19.51
CA ALA A 311 -4.60 11.59 -20.79
C ALA A 311 -5.52 10.47 -21.33
N ASP A 312 -5.85 10.56 -22.62
CA ASP A 312 -6.59 9.53 -23.35
C ASP A 312 -5.90 8.15 -23.32
N SER A 313 -6.65 7.12 -23.73
CA SER A 313 -6.18 5.73 -23.81
C SER A 313 -4.98 5.58 -24.73
N ASP A 314 -4.97 6.29 -25.85
CA ASP A 314 -3.94 6.18 -26.89
C ASP A 314 -2.57 6.61 -26.35
N CYS A 315 -2.52 7.67 -25.55
CA CYS A 315 -1.30 8.11 -24.89
C CYS A 315 -0.73 7.04 -23.96
N LYS A 316 -1.56 6.33 -23.18
CA LYS A 316 -1.08 5.23 -22.31
C LYS A 316 -0.44 4.11 -23.11
N VAL A 317 -1.01 3.75 -24.25
CA VAL A 317 -0.47 2.72 -25.14
C VAL A 317 0.86 3.17 -25.74
N HIS A 318 0.93 4.41 -26.21
CA HIS A 318 2.16 4.97 -26.78
C HIS A 318 3.32 5.08 -25.77
N ILE A 319 3.04 5.41 -24.51
CA ILE A 319 4.05 5.39 -23.44
C ILE A 319 4.69 4.00 -23.33
N VAL A 320 3.88 2.94 -23.35
CA VAL A 320 4.36 1.56 -23.26
C VAL A 320 5.10 1.13 -24.51
N GLN A 321 4.56 1.40 -25.71
CA GLN A 321 5.20 1.08 -26.99
C GLN A 321 6.57 1.75 -27.17
N ARG A 322 6.79 2.90 -26.55
CA ARG A 322 8.07 3.63 -26.56
C ARG A 322 9.07 3.16 -25.50
N GLY A 323 8.77 2.07 -24.78
CA GLY A 323 9.72 1.39 -23.90
C GLY A 323 9.78 1.92 -22.47
N ALA A 324 8.74 2.62 -21.98
CA ALA A 324 8.74 3.15 -20.61
C ALA A 324 8.68 2.06 -19.51
N ILE A 325 8.22 0.84 -19.82
CA ILE A 325 7.95 -0.19 -18.81
C ILE A 325 9.21 -0.68 -18.10
N SER A 326 10.27 -1.06 -18.82
CA SER A 326 11.48 -1.60 -18.20
C SER A 326 12.16 -0.59 -17.26
N PRO A 327 12.43 0.67 -17.66
CA PRO A 327 13.00 1.67 -16.75
C PRO A 327 12.14 1.91 -15.50
N LEU A 328 10.80 1.90 -15.64
CA LEU A 328 9.91 2.03 -14.49
C LEU A 328 10.04 0.82 -13.55
N ILE A 329 10.06 -0.40 -14.07
CA ILE A 329 10.23 -1.60 -13.24
C ILE A 329 11.59 -1.58 -12.52
N ASP A 330 12.68 -1.22 -13.19
CA ASP A 330 14.02 -1.09 -12.58
C ASP A 330 14.00 -0.08 -11.42
N MET A 331 13.28 1.03 -11.57
CA MET A 331 13.12 2.04 -10.52
C MET A 331 12.36 1.55 -9.27
N LEU A 332 11.52 0.50 -9.36
CA LEU A 332 10.85 -0.09 -8.19
C LEU A 332 11.84 -0.76 -7.23
N GLU A 333 13.01 -1.15 -7.74
CA GLU A 333 14.05 -1.84 -6.98
C GLU A 333 15.12 -0.90 -6.40
N ALA A 334 15.09 0.39 -6.74
CA ALA A 334 16.04 1.39 -6.27
C ALA A 334 16.15 1.44 -4.73
N SER A 335 17.21 2.04 -4.18
CA SER A 335 17.28 2.29 -2.73
C SER A 335 16.41 3.48 -2.31
N ASP A 336 16.20 4.43 -3.22
CA ASP A 336 15.44 5.66 -3.00
C ASP A 336 13.92 5.38 -2.98
N VAL A 337 13.29 5.70 -1.84
CA VAL A 337 11.86 5.52 -1.61
C VAL A 337 11.01 6.40 -2.53
N GLN A 338 11.46 7.61 -2.84
CA GLN A 338 10.74 8.53 -3.73
C GLN A 338 10.76 8.03 -5.18
N LEU A 339 11.85 7.41 -5.64
CA LEU A 339 11.89 6.77 -6.97
C LEU A 339 10.87 5.65 -7.10
N LYS A 340 10.80 4.77 -6.08
CA LYS A 340 9.79 3.70 -6.03
C LYS A 340 8.39 4.24 -6.08
N GLU A 341 8.13 5.31 -5.34
CA GLU A 341 6.79 5.91 -5.24
C GLU A 341 6.33 6.46 -6.57
N MET A 342 7.19 7.22 -7.27
CA MET A 342 6.86 7.80 -8.57
C MET A 342 6.77 6.74 -9.68
N SER A 343 7.62 5.72 -9.64
CA SER A 343 7.54 4.61 -10.59
C SER A 343 6.24 3.80 -10.39
N ALA A 344 5.93 3.40 -9.16
CA ALA A 344 4.69 2.68 -8.86
C ALA A 344 3.45 3.51 -9.19
N PHE A 345 3.50 4.83 -8.99
CA PHE A 345 2.44 5.75 -9.42
C PHE A 345 2.23 5.70 -10.95
N ALA A 346 3.32 5.79 -11.73
CA ALA A 346 3.26 5.76 -13.19
C ALA A 346 2.74 4.40 -13.71
N LEU A 347 3.31 3.29 -13.22
CA LEU A 347 2.88 1.93 -13.58
C LEU A 347 1.42 1.68 -13.21
N GLY A 348 0.97 2.18 -12.06
CA GLY A 348 -0.41 2.05 -11.62
C GLY A 348 -1.41 2.72 -12.56
N ARG A 349 -1.05 3.88 -13.12
CA ARG A 349 -1.86 4.58 -14.14
C ARG A 349 -1.85 3.85 -15.49
N LEU A 350 -0.69 3.34 -15.90
CA LEU A 350 -0.54 2.58 -17.15
C LEU A 350 -1.28 1.24 -17.09
N ALA A 351 -1.32 0.58 -15.93
CA ALA A 351 -2.01 -0.69 -15.70
C ALA A 351 -3.55 -0.57 -15.78
N GLN A 352 -4.11 0.64 -15.76
CA GLN A 352 -5.55 0.85 -15.99
C GLN A 352 -5.95 0.75 -17.46
N GLU A 353 -5.01 0.49 -18.38
CA GLU A 353 -5.26 0.26 -19.80
C GLU A 353 -5.01 -1.21 -20.15
N THR A 354 -6.01 -1.87 -20.76
CA THR A 354 -6.00 -3.31 -21.04
C THR A 354 -4.82 -3.72 -21.92
N HIS A 355 -4.48 -2.91 -22.91
CA HIS A 355 -3.37 -3.19 -23.84
C HIS A 355 -1.98 -3.16 -23.17
N ASN A 356 -1.86 -2.48 -22.03
CA ASN A 356 -0.60 -2.31 -21.32
C ASN A 356 -0.35 -3.41 -20.27
N GLN A 357 -1.43 -4.01 -19.76
CA GLN A 357 -1.40 -4.93 -18.62
C GLN A 357 -0.48 -6.14 -18.86
N VAL A 358 -0.53 -6.74 -20.05
CA VAL A 358 0.32 -7.89 -20.40
C VAL A 358 1.79 -7.48 -20.51
N GLY A 359 2.08 -6.30 -21.07
CA GLY A 359 3.45 -5.79 -21.18
C GLY A 359 4.12 -5.59 -19.81
N ILE A 360 3.39 -5.03 -18.85
CA ILE A 360 3.89 -4.84 -17.48
C ILE A 360 4.26 -6.19 -16.82
N VAL A 361 3.43 -7.21 -17.01
CA VAL A 361 3.69 -8.56 -16.47
C VAL A 361 4.85 -9.23 -17.19
N TYR A 362 4.90 -9.16 -18.53
CA TYR A 362 5.96 -9.74 -19.35
C TYR A 362 7.35 -9.20 -18.98
N HIS A 363 7.45 -7.92 -18.61
CA HIS A 363 8.70 -7.30 -18.15
C HIS A 363 9.01 -7.57 -16.66
N GLY A 364 8.29 -8.45 -15.99
CA GLY A 364 8.58 -8.87 -14.60
C GLY A 364 8.04 -7.93 -13.52
N GLY A 365 7.05 -7.09 -13.82
CA GLY A 365 6.58 -6.07 -12.88
C GLY A 365 5.90 -6.59 -11.62
N ILE A 366 5.42 -7.84 -11.59
CA ILE A 366 4.62 -8.36 -10.46
C ILE A 366 5.46 -8.47 -9.17
N GLU A 367 6.64 -9.09 -9.22
CA GLU A 367 7.43 -9.35 -8.00
C GLU A 367 7.90 -8.06 -7.29
N PRO A 368 8.44 -7.04 -7.99
CA PRO A 368 8.78 -5.77 -7.36
C PRO A 368 7.56 -5.08 -6.74
N LEU A 369 6.40 -5.11 -7.40
CA LEU A 369 5.16 -4.55 -6.84
C LEU A 369 4.72 -5.28 -5.57
N LEU A 370 4.80 -6.61 -5.56
CA LEU A 370 4.51 -7.42 -4.37
C LEU A 370 5.47 -7.12 -3.21
N LYS A 371 6.75 -6.83 -3.50
CA LYS A 371 7.72 -6.39 -2.50
C LYS A 371 7.39 -5.00 -1.93
N LEU A 372 6.80 -4.11 -2.73
CA LEU A 372 6.35 -2.80 -2.26
C LEU A 372 5.14 -2.88 -1.32
N LEU A 373 4.30 -3.91 -1.42
CA LEU A 373 3.21 -4.14 -0.46
C LEU A 373 3.72 -4.40 0.95
N GLU A 374 4.93 -4.94 1.09
CA GLU A 374 5.57 -5.22 2.39
C GLU A 374 6.31 -4.00 2.96
N ALA A 375 6.36 -2.89 2.21
CA ALA A 375 7.04 -1.68 2.66
C ALA A 375 6.28 -1.00 3.81
N LYS A 376 7.01 -0.50 4.80
CA LYS A 376 6.48 0.36 5.88
C LYS A 376 6.20 1.79 5.39
N ASN A 377 5.58 1.93 4.21
CA ASN A 377 5.20 3.20 3.59
C ASN A 377 3.84 3.08 2.88
N GLY A 378 2.85 3.85 3.34
CA GLY A 378 1.46 3.71 2.90
C GLY A 378 1.24 4.15 1.46
N SER A 379 2.02 5.13 0.98
CA SER A 379 1.97 5.54 -0.43
C SER A 379 2.49 4.43 -1.34
N LEU A 380 3.60 3.78 -0.97
CA LEU A 380 4.15 2.66 -1.74
C LEU A 380 3.18 1.49 -1.77
N GLN A 381 2.64 1.09 -0.62
CA GLN A 381 1.66 0.02 -0.53
C GLN A 381 0.43 0.32 -1.39
N HIS A 382 -0.10 1.56 -1.32
CA HIS A 382 -1.26 1.96 -2.10
C HIS A 382 -1.00 1.93 -3.61
N ASN A 383 0.10 2.52 -4.07
CA ASN A 383 0.45 2.55 -5.50
C ASN A 383 0.69 1.13 -6.04
N ALA A 384 1.33 0.26 -5.26
CA ALA A 384 1.53 -1.14 -5.62
C ALA A 384 0.20 -1.90 -5.71
N ALA A 385 -0.67 -1.76 -4.70
CA ALA A 385 -2.00 -2.37 -4.70
C ALA A 385 -2.85 -1.87 -5.88
N PHE A 386 -2.82 -0.56 -6.18
CA PHE A 386 -3.54 0.02 -7.31
C PHE A 386 -3.02 -0.49 -8.67
N THR A 387 -1.70 -0.73 -8.77
CA THR A 387 -1.12 -1.34 -9.97
C THR A 387 -1.58 -2.78 -10.14
N LEU A 388 -1.48 -3.59 -9.08
CA LEU A 388 -1.93 -4.99 -9.08
C LEU A 388 -3.43 -5.12 -9.37
N PHE A 389 -4.25 -4.21 -8.86
CA PHE A 389 -5.68 -4.11 -9.18
C PHE A 389 -5.92 -3.93 -10.69
N GLY A 390 -5.14 -3.06 -11.34
CA GLY A 390 -5.18 -2.86 -12.80
C GLY A 390 -4.76 -4.12 -13.55
N LEU A 391 -3.64 -4.75 -13.14
CA LEU A 391 -3.14 -5.97 -13.78
C LEU A 391 -4.12 -7.15 -13.67
N ALA A 392 -4.85 -7.27 -12.56
CA ALA A 392 -5.84 -8.30 -12.33
C ALA A 392 -7.10 -8.18 -13.22
N ASN A 393 -7.23 -7.12 -14.02
CA ASN A 393 -8.31 -6.98 -14.99
C ASN A 393 -8.10 -7.85 -16.26
N ASN A 394 -6.89 -8.35 -16.48
CA ASN A 394 -6.59 -9.25 -17.58
C ASN A 394 -6.53 -10.69 -17.09
N GLU A 395 -7.33 -11.58 -17.68
CA GLU A 395 -7.36 -13.01 -17.35
C GLU A 395 -6.01 -13.72 -17.49
N ASP A 396 -5.20 -13.35 -18.51
CA ASP A 396 -3.89 -13.97 -18.71
C ASP A 396 -2.92 -13.63 -17.57
N ASN A 397 -3.04 -12.43 -17.01
CA ASN A 397 -2.23 -11.98 -15.88
C ASN A 397 -2.65 -12.64 -14.56
N ILE A 398 -3.92 -13.04 -14.40
CA ILE A 398 -4.40 -13.71 -13.18
C ILE A 398 -3.61 -14.99 -12.93
N VAL A 399 -3.32 -15.75 -13.99
CA VAL A 399 -2.53 -16.98 -13.89
C VAL A 399 -1.15 -16.68 -13.31
N ASP A 400 -0.48 -15.63 -13.81
CA ASP A 400 0.87 -15.27 -13.36
C ASP A 400 0.87 -14.66 -11.96
N LEU A 401 -0.12 -13.82 -11.62
CA LEU A 401 -0.34 -13.31 -10.26
C LEU A 401 -0.48 -14.45 -9.23
N ILE A 402 -1.27 -15.48 -9.55
CA ILE A 402 -1.46 -16.64 -8.68
C ILE A 402 -0.15 -17.43 -8.56
N LYS A 403 0.54 -17.68 -9.68
CA LYS A 403 1.79 -18.44 -9.70
C LYS A 403 2.91 -17.82 -8.87
N VAL A 404 3.00 -16.50 -8.78
CA VAL A 404 4.02 -15.83 -7.95
C VAL A 404 3.59 -15.64 -6.50
N GLY A 405 2.39 -16.10 -6.13
CA GLY A 405 1.85 -15.99 -4.77
C GLY A 405 1.30 -14.62 -4.41
N ALA A 406 0.81 -13.84 -5.40
CA ALA A 406 0.22 -12.53 -5.15
C ALA A 406 -1.00 -12.62 -4.20
N VAL A 407 -1.83 -13.66 -4.36
CA VAL A 407 -3.03 -13.87 -3.52
C VAL A 407 -2.66 -13.96 -2.04
N GLN A 408 -1.64 -14.74 -1.70
CA GLN A 408 -1.19 -14.88 -0.32
C GLN A 408 -0.67 -13.55 0.25
N LYS A 409 0.16 -12.82 -0.52
CA LYS A 409 0.69 -11.53 -0.07
C LYS A 409 -0.39 -10.46 0.08
N LEU A 410 -1.43 -10.51 -0.73
CA LEU A 410 -2.60 -9.64 -0.62
C LEU A 410 -3.47 -9.99 0.60
N GLN A 411 -3.54 -11.26 0.99
CA GLN A 411 -4.32 -11.73 2.16
C GLN A 411 -3.59 -11.49 3.48
N ASP A 412 -2.31 -11.85 3.54
CA ASP A 412 -1.49 -11.85 4.76
C ASP A 412 -0.80 -10.50 5.01
N GLY A 413 -1.00 -9.52 4.12
CA GLY A 413 -0.30 -8.23 4.16
C GLY A 413 -0.78 -7.31 5.28
N ASP A 414 0.17 -6.69 5.99
CA ASP A 414 -0.10 -5.62 6.96
C ASP A 414 -0.18 -4.26 6.24
N PHE A 415 -1.40 -3.79 6.00
CA PHE A 415 -1.66 -2.56 5.26
C PHE A 415 -2.00 -1.38 6.18
N MET A 416 -1.17 -0.34 6.10
CA MET A 416 -1.27 0.82 7.01
C MET A 416 -2.48 1.70 6.74
N SER A 417 -2.96 1.77 5.49
CA SER A 417 -4.09 2.61 5.07
C SER A 417 -5.34 1.77 4.78
N GLU A 418 -6.50 2.25 5.23
CA GLU A 418 -7.79 1.67 4.89
C GLU A 418 -8.05 1.67 3.38
N GLN A 419 -7.63 2.72 2.67
CA GLN A 419 -7.73 2.81 1.21
C GLN A 419 -6.94 1.70 0.51
N THR A 420 -5.79 1.31 1.08
CA THR A 420 -5.01 0.18 0.58
C THR A 420 -5.73 -1.13 0.83
N ARG A 421 -6.29 -1.34 2.04
CA ARG A 421 -7.07 -2.55 2.36
C ARG A 421 -8.29 -2.72 1.45
N GLU A 422 -9.00 -1.62 1.18
CA GLU A 422 -10.15 -1.63 0.26
C GLU A 422 -9.71 -1.99 -1.18
N CYS A 423 -8.61 -1.40 -1.66
CA CYS A 423 -8.05 -1.71 -2.97
C CYS A 423 -7.59 -3.17 -3.08
N VAL A 424 -6.95 -3.70 -2.04
CA VAL A 424 -6.54 -5.11 -1.94
C VAL A 424 -7.75 -6.04 -1.96
N SER A 425 -8.79 -5.74 -1.18
CA SER A 425 -10.05 -6.50 -1.18
C SER A 425 -10.71 -6.53 -2.56
N LYS A 426 -10.79 -5.38 -3.23
CA LYS A 426 -11.28 -5.29 -4.62
C LYS A 426 -10.42 -6.10 -5.60
N THR A 427 -9.11 -6.14 -5.39
CA THR A 427 -8.18 -6.94 -6.21
C THR A 427 -8.44 -8.43 -6.03
N LEU A 428 -8.55 -8.90 -4.79
CA LEU A 428 -8.86 -10.30 -4.48
C LEU A 428 -10.21 -10.73 -5.04
N LYS A 429 -11.25 -9.90 -4.87
CA LYS A 429 -12.58 -10.13 -5.42
C LYS A 429 -12.56 -10.21 -6.96
N ARG A 430 -11.83 -9.32 -7.62
CA ARG A 430 -11.65 -9.36 -9.08
C ARG A 430 -10.97 -10.65 -9.53
N ILE A 431 -9.95 -11.10 -8.81
CA ILE A 431 -9.28 -12.38 -9.11
C ILE A 431 -10.29 -13.53 -8.93
N GLU A 432 -11.04 -13.57 -7.83
CA GLU A 432 -12.07 -14.59 -7.56
C GLU A 432 -13.12 -14.67 -8.68
N GLU A 433 -13.67 -13.53 -9.10
CA GLU A 433 -14.70 -13.45 -10.14
C GLU A 433 -14.23 -13.90 -11.54
N ASN A 434 -12.91 -13.99 -11.77
CA ASN A 434 -12.32 -14.34 -13.06
C ASN A 434 -11.53 -15.65 -13.02
N ILE A 435 -11.62 -16.44 -11.94
CA ILE A 435 -11.14 -17.83 -11.91
C ILE A 435 -12.25 -18.74 -12.46
N ASP A 436 -12.42 -18.74 -13.77
CA ASP A 436 -13.32 -19.66 -14.46
C ASP A 436 -12.71 -20.20 -15.76
N GLY A 437 -13.46 -21.06 -16.44
CA GLY A 437 -13.27 -21.37 -17.86
C GLY A 437 -11.83 -21.61 -18.28
N ARG A 438 -11.24 -20.60 -18.95
CA ARG A 438 -9.87 -20.65 -19.49
C ARG A 438 -8.81 -20.53 -18.40
N VAL A 439 -8.97 -19.59 -17.46
CA VAL A 439 -8.02 -19.32 -16.38
C VAL A 439 -7.88 -20.54 -15.49
N LEU A 440 -9.00 -21.14 -15.08
CA LEU A 440 -8.99 -22.35 -14.25
C LEU A 440 -8.29 -23.50 -14.97
N LYS A 441 -8.57 -23.75 -16.27
CA LYS A 441 -7.89 -24.79 -17.05
C LYS A 441 -6.37 -24.59 -17.09
N ARG A 442 -5.88 -23.35 -17.25
CA ARG A 442 -4.44 -23.03 -17.25
C ARG A 442 -3.82 -23.25 -15.86
N LEU A 443 -4.54 -22.92 -14.79
CA LEU A 443 -4.09 -23.16 -13.41
C LEU A 443 -4.02 -24.66 -13.11
N LEU A 444 -5.04 -25.44 -13.48
CA LEU A 444 -5.05 -26.91 -13.31
C LEU A 444 -3.94 -27.59 -14.11
N TYR A 445 -3.70 -27.15 -15.36
CA TYR A 445 -2.55 -27.61 -16.12
C TYR A 445 -1.24 -27.29 -15.40
N SER A 446 -1.10 -26.05 -14.91
CA SER A 446 0.09 -25.63 -14.16
C SER A 446 0.29 -26.51 -12.92
N MET A 447 -0.76 -26.83 -12.15
CA MET A 447 -0.69 -27.73 -10.99
C MET A 447 -0.13 -29.13 -11.32
N ARG A 448 -0.13 -29.56 -12.59
CA ARG A 448 0.44 -30.86 -13.01
C ARG A 448 1.91 -30.77 -13.44
N VAL A 449 2.32 -29.66 -14.05
CA VAL A 449 3.60 -29.57 -14.77
C VAL A 449 4.66 -28.68 -14.14
N VAL A 450 4.26 -27.69 -13.33
CA VAL A 450 5.21 -26.73 -12.74
C VAL A 450 5.84 -27.26 -11.45
N GLU A 451 6.85 -26.57 -10.95
CA GLU A 451 7.56 -26.96 -9.74
C GLU A 451 6.67 -26.93 -8.48
N ARG A 452 7.00 -27.79 -7.51
CA ARG A 452 6.26 -27.97 -6.25
C ARG A 452 5.94 -26.67 -5.48
N PRO A 453 6.83 -25.67 -5.37
CA PRO A 453 6.50 -24.41 -4.70
C PRO A 453 5.35 -23.66 -5.38
N VAL A 454 5.35 -23.59 -6.71
CA VAL A 454 4.31 -22.93 -7.49
C VAL A 454 3.01 -23.72 -7.45
N GLN A 455 3.06 -25.07 -7.49
CA GLN A 455 1.89 -25.92 -7.30
C GLN A 455 1.20 -25.65 -5.94
N ARG A 456 1.98 -25.51 -4.86
CA ARG A 456 1.49 -25.18 -3.53
C ARG A 456 0.86 -23.78 -3.47
N GLN A 457 1.49 -22.79 -4.10
CA GLN A 457 0.93 -21.43 -4.19
C GLN A 457 -0.42 -21.41 -4.92
N ILE A 458 -0.52 -22.12 -6.05
CA ILE A 458 -1.78 -22.26 -6.78
C ILE A 458 -2.84 -22.94 -5.91
N ALA A 459 -2.52 -24.06 -5.26
CA ALA A 459 -3.44 -24.79 -4.39
C ALA A 459 -3.95 -23.92 -3.24
N MET A 460 -3.06 -23.16 -2.58
CA MET A 460 -3.44 -22.24 -1.53
C MET A 460 -4.33 -21.09 -2.04
N ALA A 461 -4.02 -20.52 -3.22
CA ALA A 461 -4.84 -19.46 -3.80
C ALA A 461 -6.24 -19.96 -4.12
N LEU A 462 -6.35 -21.13 -4.75
CA LEU A 462 -7.62 -21.74 -5.10
C LEU A 462 -8.42 -22.15 -3.86
N ALA A 463 -7.79 -22.54 -2.76
CA ALA A 463 -8.51 -22.86 -1.51
C ALA A 463 -9.31 -21.67 -0.99
N HIS A 464 -8.82 -20.46 -1.27
CA HIS A 464 -9.47 -19.22 -0.89
C HIS A 464 -10.44 -18.70 -1.95
N LEU A 465 -10.13 -18.83 -3.24
CA LEU A 465 -10.83 -18.09 -4.29
C LEU A 465 -11.67 -18.96 -5.25
N CYS A 466 -11.65 -20.30 -5.12
CA CYS A 466 -12.42 -21.14 -6.04
C CYS A 466 -13.94 -21.10 -5.77
N ALA A 467 -14.71 -21.24 -6.84
CA ALA A 467 -16.14 -21.47 -6.77
C ALA A 467 -16.44 -22.85 -6.17
N PRO A 468 -17.59 -23.03 -5.48
CA PRO A 468 -17.97 -24.33 -4.91
C PRO A 468 -17.97 -25.49 -5.91
N ALA A 469 -18.42 -25.24 -7.15
CA ALA A 469 -18.52 -26.24 -8.21
C ALA A 469 -17.16 -26.79 -8.67
N ASP A 470 -16.08 -26.02 -8.51
CA ASP A 470 -14.75 -26.40 -9.00
C ASP A 470 -13.91 -27.15 -7.96
N ARG A 471 -14.34 -27.21 -6.69
CA ARG A 471 -13.53 -27.74 -5.59
C ARG A 471 -13.14 -29.20 -5.79
N LYS A 472 -14.08 -30.03 -6.24
CA LYS A 472 -13.82 -31.46 -6.52
C LYS A 472 -12.73 -31.60 -7.59
N ALA A 473 -12.88 -30.87 -8.69
CA ALA A 473 -11.91 -30.87 -9.77
C ALA A 473 -10.53 -30.38 -9.31
N ILE A 474 -10.46 -29.31 -8.51
CA ILE A 474 -9.18 -28.73 -8.05
C ILE A 474 -8.50 -29.63 -7.01
N PHE A 475 -9.22 -30.02 -5.97
CA PHE A 475 -8.61 -30.61 -4.77
C PHE A 475 -8.54 -32.13 -4.81
N LEU A 476 -9.49 -32.80 -5.45
CA LEU A 476 -9.49 -34.27 -5.59
C LEU A 476 -8.86 -34.68 -6.92
N ASP A 477 -9.37 -34.18 -8.05
CA ASP A 477 -8.96 -34.67 -9.37
C ASP A 477 -7.58 -34.15 -9.82
N ASN A 478 -7.10 -33.06 -9.21
CA ASN A 478 -5.84 -32.40 -9.57
C ASN A 478 -4.85 -32.27 -8.40
N ASN A 479 -4.97 -33.13 -7.38
CA ASN A 479 -4.05 -33.23 -6.23
C ASN A 479 -3.93 -31.94 -5.40
N GLY A 480 -4.86 -30.99 -5.52
CA GLY A 480 -4.85 -29.75 -4.74
C GLY A 480 -4.77 -30.03 -3.23
N LEU A 481 -5.51 -31.02 -2.74
CA LEU A 481 -5.50 -31.40 -1.34
C LEU A 481 -4.12 -31.91 -0.90
N ASP A 482 -3.49 -32.78 -1.68
CA ASP A 482 -2.15 -33.30 -1.34
C ASP A 482 -1.08 -32.20 -1.30
N PHE A 483 -1.19 -31.16 -2.14
CA PHE A 483 -0.30 -30.01 -2.05
C PHE A 483 -0.47 -29.25 -0.73
N LEU A 484 -1.71 -29.06 -0.27
CA LEU A 484 -2.01 -28.42 1.01
C LEU A 484 -1.56 -29.27 2.21
N LEU A 485 -1.81 -30.58 2.17
CA LEU A 485 -1.35 -31.50 3.22
C LEU A 485 0.17 -31.58 3.27
N GLY A 486 0.83 -31.55 2.12
CA GLY A 486 2.29 -31.49 2.04
C GLY A 486 2.90 -30.20 2.59
N LEU A 487 2.11 -29.14 2.83
CA LEU A 487 2.56 -27.95 3.56
C LEU A 487 2.57 -28.18 5.08
N LEU A 488 1.60 -28.94 5.60
CA LEU A 488 1.54 -29.29 7.03
C LEU A 488 2.72 -30.14 7.47
N ASP A 489 3.21 -31.02 6.59
CA ASP A 489 4.39 -31.85 6.84
C ASP A 489 5.72 -31.15 6.46
N SER A 490 5.68 -29.88 6.08
CA SER A 490 6.90 -29.14 5.74
C SER A 490 7.71 -28.79 6.99
N GLY A 491 9.05 -28.74 6.87
CA GLY A 491 9.92 -28.31 7.98
C GLY A 491 9.89 -26.81 8.29
N ASN A 492 9.05 -26.02 7.59
CA ASN A 492 8.99 -24.57 7.73
C ASN A 492 7.65 -24.16 8.36
N LEU A 493 7.68 -23.59 9.56
CA LEU A 493 6.48 -23.20 10.31
C LEU A 493 5.55 -22.25 9.53
N LYS A 494 6.12 -21.31 8.75
CA LYS A 494 5.32 -20.40 7.92
C LYS A 494 4.52 -21.15 6.86
N HIS A 495 5.14 -22.12 6.19
CA HIS A 495 4.45 -22.97 5.22
C HIS A 495 3.37 -23.82 5.88
N GLN A 496 3.65 -24.37 7.06
CA GLN A 496 2.64 -25.13 7.81
C GLN A 496 1.43 -24.26 8.16
N ASN A 497 1.65 -23.06 8.70
CA ASN A 497 0.59 -22.12 9.07
C ASN A 497 -0.25 -21.74 7.84
N GLN A 498 0.40 -21.46 6.72
CA GLN A 498 -0.24 -21.17 5.44
C GLN A 498 -1.08 -22.34 4.92
N GLY A 499 -0.57 -23.58 5.03
CA GLY A 499 -1.30 -24.79 4.67
C GLY A 499 -2.55 -24.99 5.55
N ALA A 500 -2.41 -24.82 6.86
CA ALA A 500 -3.52 -24.93 7.81
C ALA A 500 -4.61 -23.88 7.56
N ALA A 501 -4.22 -22.62 7.33
CA ALA A 501 -5.16 -21.55 7.00
C ALA A 501 -5.93 -21.84 5.69
N ALA A 502 -5.24 -22.33 4.65
CA ALA A 502 -5.87 -22.73 3.41
C ALA A 502 -6.87 -23.89 3.59
N LEU A 503 -6.51 -24.91 4.37
CA LEU A 503 -7.40 -26.03 4.70
C LEU A 503 -8.61 -25.57 5.51
N TYR A 504 -8.42 -24.70 6.51
CA TYR A 504 -9.53 -24.12 7.27
C TYR A 504 -10.50 -23.35 6.38
N LYS A 505 -9.99 -22.55 5.43
CA LYS A 505 -10.82 -21.81 4.48
C LYS A 505 -11.56 -22.73 3.52
N LEU A 506 -10.91 -23.79 3.05
CA LEU A 506 -11.57 -24.80 2.21
C LEU A 506 -12.69 -25.51 2.97
N ALA A 507 -12.47 -25.84 4.24
CA ALA A 507 -13.43 -26.53 5.10
C ALA A 507 -14.62 -25.65 5.49
N THR A 508 -14.39 -24.40 5.92
CA THR A 508 -15.47 -23.45 6.28
C THR A 508 -16.33 -23.01 5.10
N LYS A 509 -15.78 -23.11 3.88
CA LYS A 509 -16.54 -22.85 2.66
C LYS A 509 -17.33 -24.08 2.19
N ALA A 510 -17.02 -25.29 2.65
CA ALA A 510 -17.79 -26.51 2.36
C ALA A 510 -19.14 -26.46 3.08
N PRO A 511 -20.21 -27.09 2.55
CA PRO A 511 -21.49 -27.13 3.23
C PRO A 511 -21.30 -27.74 4.62
N THR A 512 -21.54 -26.94 5.66
CA THR A 512 -21.50 -27.39 7.05
C THR A 512 -22.53 -28.48 7.24
N ILE A 513 -22.11 -29.65 7.71
CA ILE A 513 -23.05 -30.67 8.21
C ILE A 513 -23.71 -30.03 9.43
N LEU A 514 -25.00 -29.65 9.30
CA LEU A 514 -25.74 -29.05 10.39
C LEU A 514 -25.91 -30.07 11.54
N PRO A 515 -26.07 -29.61 12.80
CA PRO A 515 -26.26 -30.49 13.97
C PRO A 515 -27.47 -31.44 13.85
N VAL A 516 -28.38 -31.16 12.91
CA VAL A 516 -29.68 -31.80 12.74
C VAL A 516 -29.89 -32.24 11.28
N ASP A 517 -28.83 -32.51 10.51
CA ASP A 517 -29.02 -33.24 9.25
C ASP A 517 -29.38 -34.69 9.61
N THR A 518 -30.69 -34.92 9.65
CA THR A 518 -31.35 -36.20 9.87
C THR A 518 -31.02 -37.15 8.72
N ALA A 519 -29.90 -37.86 8.83
CA ALA A 519 -29.94 -39.23 8.38
C ALA A 519 -31.06 -39.90 9.21
N PRO A 520 -32.16 -40.37 8.59
CA PRO A 520 -33.18 -41.08 9.33
C PRO A 520 -32.49 -42.26 10.00
N SER A 521 -32.64 -42.36 11.33
CA SER A 521 -32.29 -43.58 12.05
C SER A 521 -32.93 -44.74 11.29
N ALA A 522 -32.16 -45.78 10.95
CA ALA A 522 -32.70 -46.96 10.26
C ALA A 522 -33.81 -47.65 11.09
N THR A 523 -33.86 -47.33 12.39
CA THR A 523 -34.87 -47.77 13.36
C THR A 523 -36.04 -46.78 13.49
N PRO A 524 -37.30 -47.26 13.44
CA PRO A 524 -38.47 -46.44 13.77
C PRO A 524 -38.40 -45.95 15.23
N GLN A 525 -38.32 -44.65 15.45
CA GLN A 525 -38.27 -44.06 16.79
C GLN A 525 -39.68 -43.79 17.31
N VAL A 526 -39.99 -44.30 18.52
CA VAL A 526 -41.28 -44.10 19.20
C VAL A 526 -41.03 -43.27 20.46
N TYR A 527 -41.53 -42.04 20.47
CA TYR A 527 -41.40 -41.13 21.62
C TYR A 527 -42.67 -41.13 22.45
N LEU A 528 -42.60 -41.66 23.67
CA LEU A 528 -43.72 -41.67 24.62
C LEU A 528 -43.91 -40.31 25.30
N GLY A 529 -42.85 -39.49 25.35
CA GLY A 529 -42.83 -38.17 25.96
C GLY A 529 -42.45 -38.18 27.45
N GLU A 530 -42.12 -36.98 27.93
CA GLU A 530 -41.53 -36.71 29.26
C GLU A 530 -42.29 -37.34 30.43
N LYS A 531 -43.63 -37.33 30.38
CA LYS A 531 -44.52 -37.86 31.43
C LYS A 531 -44.34 -39.36 31.73
N PHE A 532 -43.71 -40.12 30.83
CA PHE A 532 -43.47 -41.56 31.01
C PHE A 532 -42.03 -41.89 31.41
N VAL A 533 -41.13 -40.90 31.48
CA VAL A 533 -39.76 -41.09 31.97
C VAL A 533 -39.81 -41.48 33.45
N ASN A 534 -39.17 -42.60 33.80
CA ASN A 534 -39.15 -43.16 35.16
C ASN A 534 -40.54 -43.29 35.82
N SER A 535 -41.59 -43.52 35.02
CA SER A 535 -42.96 -43.66 35.51
C SER A 535 -43.29 -45.14 35.75
N PRO A 536 -43.81 -45.52 36.93
CA PRO A 536 -44.28 -46.88 37.16
C PRO A 536 -45.53 -47.22 36.34
N THR A 537 -46.22 -46.22 35.79
CA THR A 537 -47.47 -46.37 35.04
C THR A 537 -47.21 -47.12 33.74
N LEU A 538 -47.77 -48.33 33.60
CA LEU A 538 -47.59 -49.21 32.43
C LEU A 538 -46.14 -49.69 32.20
N SER A 539 -45.25 -49.49 33.19
CA SER A 539 -43.88 -50.02 33.12
C SER A 539 -43.89 -51.55 33.14
N ASP A 540 -43.13 -52.16 32.24
CA ASP A 540 -43.01 -53.62 32.06
C ASP A 540 -41.57 -54.11 32.31
N ILE A 541 -40.68 -53.20 32.74
CA ILE A 541 -39.33 -53.48 33.18
C ILE A 541 -38.85 -52.45 34.21
N THR A 542 -38.03 -52.90 35.17
CA THR A 542 -37.33 -52.03 36.12
C THR A 542 -35.82 -52.21 35.97
N PHE A 543 -35.09 -51.10 35.86
CA PHE A 543 -33.62 -51.10 35.92
C PHE A 543 -33.14 -50.78 37.33
N LEU A 544 -32.04 -51.42 37.74
CA LEU A 544 -31.32 -51.12 38.97
C LEU A 544 -30.01 -50.41 38.60
N VAL A 545 -29.95 -49.11 38.87
CA VAL A 545 -28.81 -48.22 38.57
C VAL A 545 -28.31 -47.65 39.89
N GLU A 546 -27.07 -47.94 40.26
CA GLU A 546 -26.50 -47.55 41.58
C GLU A 546 -27.40 -47.94 42.78
N GLY A 547 -28.11 -49.06 42.67
CA GLY A 547 -29.05 -49.54 43.69
C GLY A 547 -30.41 -48.82 43.72
N LYS A 548 -30.63 -47.81 42.88
CA LYS A 548 -31.91 -47.11 42.71
C LYS A 548 -32.72 -47.77 41.59
N ARG A 549 -34.06 -47.75 41.73
CA ARG A 549 -35.00 -48.31 40.75
C ARG A 549 -35.38 -47.27 39.71
N PHE A 550 -35.30 -47.65 38.43
CA PHE A 550 -35.76 -46.85 37.29
C PHE A 550 -36.82 -47.62 36.50
N TYR A 551 -38.04 -47.09 36.41
CA TYR A 551 -39.16 -47.73 35.71
C TYR A 551 -39.13 -47.40 34.21
N ALA A 552 -39.28 -48.41 33.34
CA ALA A 552 -39.21 -48.22 31.90
C ALA A 552 -40.20 -49.11 31.12
N HIS A 553 -40.29 -48.85 29.81
CA HIS A 553 -41.22 -49.48 28.88
C HIS A 553 -40.41 -50.17 27.76
N LYS A 554 -40.46 -51.51 27.68
CA LYS A 554 -39.70 -52.30 26.71
C LYS A 554 -39.96 -51.84 25.28
N ILE A 555 -41.22 -51.53 24.93
CA ILE A 555 -41.57 -51.06 23.58
C ILE A 555 -40.81 -49.79 23.15
N CYS A 556 -40.59 -48.85 24.08
CA CYS A 556 -39.84 -47.62 23.83
C CYS A 556 -38.34 -47.91 23.63
N LEU A 557 -37.79 -48.77 24.49
CA LEU A 557 -36.37 -49.17 24.45
C LEU A 557 -36.03 -49.95 23.17
N LEU A 558 -36.87 -50.93 22.83
CA LEU A 558 -36.73 -51.77 21.65
C LEU A 558 -36.83 -50.95 20.36
N ALA A 559 -37.65 -49.90 20.33
CA ALA A 559 -37.79 -49.02 19.17
C ALA A 559 -36.56 -48.13 18.96
N SER A 560 -36.01 -47.60 20.06
CA SER A 560 -34.99 -46.54 20.02
C SER A 560 -33.53 -47.01 20.09
N SER A 561 -33.25 -48.27 20.48
CA SER A 561 -31.87 -48.79 20.64
C SER A 561 -31.75 -50.26 20.23
N ASP A 562 -30.80 -50.55 19.35
CA ASP A 562 -30.50 -51.92 18.94
C ASP A 562 -29.81 -52.73 20.06
N THR A 563 -29.05 -52.08 20.95
CA THR A 563 -28.48 -52.74 22.14
C THR A 563 -29.58 -53.22 23.09
N PHE A 564 -30.61 -52.40 23.35
CA PHE A 564 -31.76 -52.86 24.13
C PHE A 564 -32.57 -53.92 23.40
N ARG A 565 -32.69 -53.84 22.07
CA ARG A 565 -33.31 -54.90 21.27
C ARG A 565 -32.58 -56.23 21.40
N ALA A 566 -31.26 -56.23 21.29
CA ALA A 566 -30.45 -57.42 21.51
C ALA A 566 -30.61 -57.95 22.95
N MET A 567 -30.65 -57.06 23.96
CA MET A 567 -30.79 -57.43 25.37
C MET A 567 -32.09 -58.20 25.65
N PHE A 568 -33.23 -57.80 25.06
CA PHE A 568 -34.53 -58.40 25.34
C PHE A 568 -34.97 -59.48 24.35
N ASP A 569 -34.69 -59.30 23.06
CA ASP A 569 -35.13 -60.23 21.99
C ASP A 569 -34.01 -61.21 21.58
N GLY A 570 -32.76 -61.00 22.02
CA GLY A 570 -31.60 -61.82 21.64
C GLY A 570 -31.42 -63.13 22.41
N GLY A 571 -32.37 -63.50 23.28
CA GLY A 571 -32.34 -64.77 24.03
C GLY A 571 -31.45 -64.78 25.28
N TYR A 572 -31.05 -63.61 25.79
CA TYR A 572 -30.25 -63.47 27.02
C TYR A 572 -31.11 -63.62 28.30
N LYS A 573 -30.46 -63.80 29.46
CA LYS A 573 -31.15 -64.01 30.76
C LYS A 573 -32.03 -62.82 31.15
N GLU A 574 -31.68 -61.64 30.65
CA GLU A 574 -32.32 -60.34 30.82
C GLU A 574 -33.68 -60.26 30.11
N GLY A 575 -33.91 -61.04 29.06
CA GLY A 575 -35.18 -61.05 28.30
C GLY A 575 -36.41 -61.42 29.15
N GLN A 576 -36.20 -62.30 30.14
CA GLN A 576 -37.25 -62.73 31.09
C GLN A 576 -37.13 -62.08 32.49
N ALA A 577 -36.12 -61.24 32.71
CA ALA A 577 -35.93 -60.56 33.99
C ALA A 577 -36.93 -59.41 34.16
N LYS A 578 -37.48 -59.26 35.38
CA LYS A 578 -38.27 -58.07 35.77
C LYS A 578 -37.38 -56.91 36.22
N ASP A 579 -36.26 -57.25 36.85
CA ASP A 579 -35.26 -56.32 37.35
C ASP A 579 -33.93 -56.56 36.60
N VAL A 580 -33.43 -55.55 35.89
CA VAL A 580 -32.15 -55.62 35.14
C VAL A 580 -31.16 -54.65 35.77
N VAL A 581 -29.99 -55.15 36.16
CA VAL A 581 -28.92 -54.32 36.73
C VAL A 581 -28.14 -53.68 35.59
N ILE A 582 -27.95 -52.36 35.64
CA ILE A 582 -27.11 -51.63 34.70
C ILE A 582 -25.77 -51.32 35.39
N PRO A 583 -24.68 -52.05 35.05
CA PRO A 583 -23.38 -51.80 35.64
C PRO A 583 -22.68 -50.61 34.97
N ASN A 584 -21.79 -49.93 35.71
CA ASN A 584 -20.86 -48.92 35.20
C ASN A 584 -21.50 -47.68 34.54
N ILE A 585 -22.75 -47.35 34.88
CA ILE A 585 -23.42 -46.11 34.47
C ILE A 585 -23.99 -45.46 35.72
N THR A 586 -23.72 -44.17 35.91
CA THR A 586 -24.25 -43.39 37.04
C THR A 586 -25.73 -43.09 36.84
N TRP A 587 -26.44 -42.83 37.93
CA TRP A 587 -27.86 -42.48 37.85
C TRP A 587 -28.14 -41.32 36.88
N ASP A 588 -27.35 -40.25 36.94
CA ASP A 588 -27.58 -39.04 36.15
C ASP A 588 -27.38 -39.28 34.65
N VAL A 589 -26.37 -40.07 34.27
CA VAL A 589 -26.13 -40.46 32.87
C VAL A 589 -27.25 -41.34 32.36
N PHE A 590 -27.70 -42.30 33.17
CA PHE A 590 -28.80 -43.19 32.80
C PHE A 590 -30.12 -42.42 32.65
N ASP A 591 -30.42 -41.49 33.56
CA ASP A 591 -31.61 -40.64 33.50
C ASP A 591 -31.64 -39.79 32.22
N LEU A 592 -30.53 -39.13 31.87
CA LEU A 592 -30.42 -38.34 30.63
C LEU A 592 -30.56 -39.20 29.37
N MET A 593 -29.92 -40.38 29.36
CA MET A 593 -30.06 -41.35 28.27
C MET A 593 -31.52 -41.79 28.09
N MET A 594 -32.20 -42.09 29.20
CA MET A 594 -33.60 -42.50 29.20
C MET A 594 -34.54 -41.36 28.81
N ARG A 595 -34.28 -40.13 29.25
CA ARG A 595 -35.01 -38.94 28.78
C ARG A 595 -34.93 -38.82 27.27
N PHE A 596 -33.73 -38.89 26.70
CA PHE A 596 -33.54 -38.85 25.24
C PHE A 596 -34.33 -39.95 24.52
N ILE A 597 -34.31 -41.19 25.02
CA ILE A 597 -35.08 -42.30 24.42
C ILE A 597 -36.58 -41.98 24.36
N TYR A 598 -37.12 -41.27 25.36
CA TYR A 598 -38.55 -40.99 25.47
C TYR A 598 -38.98 -39.72 24.74
N THR A 599 -38.10 -38.73 24.60
CA THR A 599 -38.43 -37.39 24.09
C THR A 599 -37.78 -37.06 22.75
N GLY A 600 -36.69 -37.74 22.39
CA GLY A 600 -35.87 -37.46 21.21
C GLY A 600 -34.91 -36.28 21.36
N SER A 601 -34.89 -35.63 22.53
CA SER A 601 -34.04 -34.47 22.77
C SER A 601 -33.73 -34.32 24.27
N VAL A 602 -32.49 -33.94 24.57
CA VAL A 602 -32.03 -33.67 25.93
C VAL A 602 -30.96 -32.58 25.89
N GLU A 603 -30.93 -31.75 26.93
CA GLU A 603 -29.82 -30.80 27.14
C GLU A 603 -28.65 -31.55 27.78
N VAL A 604 -27.51 -31.56 27.10
CA VAL A 604 -26.29 -32.23 27.58
C VAL A 604 -25.40 -31.22 28.26
N ASN A 605 -25.21 -31.39 29.58
CA ASN A 605 -24.22 -30.62 30.33
C ASN A 605 -22.81 -31.20 30.12
N ILE A 606 -21.81 -30.32 30.08
CA ILE A 606 -20.40 -30.63 29.86
C ILE A 606 -19.82 -31.62 30.87
N ASP A 607 -20.25 -31.51 32.13
CA ASP A 607 -19.74 -32.33 33.25
C ASP A 607 -20.05 -33.82 33.06
N VAL A 608 -21.18 -34.13 32.40
CA VAL A 608 -21.64 -35.49 32.16
C VAL A 608 -21.49 -35.91 30.70
N ALA A 609 -21.13 -34.99 29.80
CA ALA A 609 -21.10 -35.23 28.35
C ALA A 609 -20.17 -36.39 27.95
N HIS A 610 -19.03 -36.55 28.64
CA HIS A 610 -18.07 -37.62 28.37
C HIS A 610 -18.62 -39.01 28.73
N GLU A 611 -19.26 -39.13 29.90
CA GLU A 611 -19.88 -40.38 30.36
C GLU A 611 -21.17 -40.68 29.59
N LEU A 612 -21.91 -39.64 29.21
CA LEU A 612 -23.09 -39.76 28.36
C LEU A 612 -22.73 -40.16 26.92
N LEU A 613 -21.61 -39.69 26.38
CA LEU A 613 -21.08 -40.14 25.08
C LEU A 613 -20.77 -41.64 25.10
N LYS A 614 -20.09 -42.11 26.16
CA LYS A 614 -19.81 -43.54 26.37
C LYS A 614 -21.09 -44.36 26.39
N ALA A 615 -22.10 -43.92 27.16
CA ALA A 615 -23.37 -44.60 27.24
C ALA A 615 -24.12 -44.55 25.89
N ALA A 616 -24.16 -43.41 25.22
CA ALA A 616 -24.81 -43.26 23.93
C ALA A 616 -24.21 -44.19 22.86
N ASP A 617 -22.88 -44.32 22.83
CA ASP A 617 -22.19 -45.25 21.94
C ASP A 617 -22.47 -46.72 22.30
N GLN A 618 -22.36 -47.07 23.59
CA GLN A 618 -22.64 -48.43 24.09
C GLN A 618 -24.07 -48.91 23.76
N TYR A 619 -25.04 -47.99 23.79
CA TYR A 619 -26.45 -48.29 23.50
C TYR A 619 -26.87 -47.95 22.06
N LEU A 620 -25.92 -47.59 21.18
CA LEU A 620 -26.16 -47.26 19.76
C LEU A 620 -27.22 -46.17 19.56
N LEU A 621 -27.15 -45.12 20.38
CA LEU A 621 -28.05 -43.97 20.34
C LEU A 621 -27.41 -42.82 19.55
N ASP A 622 -27.37 -42.93 18.22
CA ASP A 622 -26.66 -41.98 17.34
C ASP A 622 -27.08 -40.52 17.51
N GLY A 623 -28.37 -40.26 17.77
CA GLY A 623 -28.87 -38.91 18.00
C GLY A 623 -28.34 -38.30 19.30
N LEU A 624 -28.32 -39.08 20.39
CA LEU A 624 -27.76 -38.67 21.67
C LEU A 624 -26.25 -38.51 21.59
N LYS A 625 -25.58 -39.42 20.88
CA LYS A 625 -24.15 -39.38 20.61
C LYS A 625 -23.77 -38.05 19.95
N ARG A 626 -24.47 -37.63 18.90
CA ARG A 626 -24.25 -36.32 18.25
C ARG A 626 -24.46 -35.13 19.20
N LEU A 627 -25.47 -35.17 20.06
CA LEU A 627 -25.68 -34.12 21.07
C LEU A 627 -24.51 -34.05 22.05
N CYS A 628 -23.99 -35.20 22.49
CA CYS A 628 -22.79 -35.25 23.33
C CYS A 628 -21.55 -34.72 22.59
N GLU A 629 -21.35 -35.12 21.34
CA GLU A 629 -20.25 -34.64 20.50
C GLU A 629 -20.26 -33.11 20.37
N TYR A 630 -21.44 -32.51 20.16
CA TYR A 630 -21.60 -31.06 20.07
C TYR A 630 -21.30 -30.36 21.41
N ALA A 631 -21.81 -30.89 22.52
CA ALA A 631 -21.55 -30.34 23.85
C ALA A 631 -20.05 -30.38 24.19
N ILE A 632 -19.37 -31.47 23.88
CA ILE A 632 -17.93 -31.63 24.10
C ILE A 632 -17.13 -30.69 23.19
N ALA A 633 -17.54 -30.55 21.92
CA ALA A 633 -16.85 -29.68 20.98
C ALA A 633 -16.82 -28.20 21.43
N GLN A 634 -17.83 -27.73 22.16
CA GLN A 634 -17.88 -26.35 22.69
C GLN A 634 -16.79 -26.04 23.73
N ASP A 635 -16.24 -27.05 24.40
CA ASP A 635 -15.17 -26.91 25.40
C ASP A 635 -13.76 -27.04 24.81
N THR A 636 -13.67 -27.21 23.49
CA THR A 636 -12.37 -27.48 22.86
C THR A 636 -11.43 -26.31 23.05
N SER A 637 -10.25 -26.60 23.59
CA SER A 637 -9.18 -25.65 23.88
C SER A 637 -7.83 -26.19 23.42
N VAL A 638 -6.84 -25.31 23.31
CA VAL A 638 -5.44 -25.67 22.99
C VAL A 638 -4.86 -26.70 23.96
N ASP A 639 -5.33 -26.75 25.21
CA ASP A 639 -4.81 -27.65 26.23
C ASP A 639 -5.49 -29.02 26.25
N ASN A 640 -6.77 -29.11 25.86
CA ASN A 640 -7.53 -30.37 25.87
C ASN A 640 -7.71 -31.01 24.47
N ILE A 641 -7.31 -30.35 23.38
CA ILE A 641 -7.54 -30.81 22.00
C ILE A 641 -7.08 -32.24 21.72
N THR A 642 -5.93 -32.65 22.26
CA THR A 642 -5.41 -34.02 22.09
C THR A 642 -6.34 -35.04 22.72
N HIS A 643 -6.86 -34.75 23.91
CA HIS A 643 -7.81 -35.60 24.62
C HIS A 643 -9.17 -35.63 23.91
N MET A 644 -9.66 -34.49 23.41
CA MET A 644 -10.92 -34.42 22.66
C MET A 644 -10.85 -35.23 21.35
N TYR A 645 -9.71 -35.15 20.65
CA TYR A 645 -9.48 -35.95 19.47
C TYR A 645 -9.38 -37.46 19.79
N GLU A 646 -8.68 -37.84 20.87
CA GLU A 646 -8.63 -39.24 21.35
C GLU A 646 -10.02 -39.77 21.72
N LEU A 647 -10.85 -38.96 22.36
CA LEU A 647 -12.24 -39.29 22.66
C LEU A 647 -13.04 -39.56 21.37
N SER A 648 -12.82 -38.74 20.35
CA SER A 648 -13.45 -38.91 19.03
C SER A 648 -13.03 -40.21 18.33
N GLU A 649 -11.80 -40.69 18.56
CA GLU A 649 -11.31 -41.97 18.05
C GLU A 649 -11.93 -43.15 18.81
N ASN A 650 -11.85 -43.10 20.15
CA ASN A 650 -12.30 -44.19 21.02
C ASN A 650 -13.79 -44.52 20.85
N PHE A 651 -14.63 -43.50 20.62
CA PHE A 651 -16.07 -43.66 20.47
C PHE A 651 -16.53 -43.48 19.02
N ASN A 652 -15.63 -43.46 18.03
CA ASN A 652 -15.99 -43.23 16.62
C ASN A 652 -16.96 -42.02 16.45
N ALA A 653 -16.67 -40.93 17.15
CA ALA A 653 -17.47 -39.72 17.23
C ALA A 653 -17.04 -38.75 16.13
N MET A 654 -17.68 -38.88 14.96
CA MET A 654 -17.25 -38.23 13.72
C MET A 654 -17.42 -36.70 13.74
N THR A 655 -18.50 -36.20 14.33
CA THR A 655 -18.78 -34.76 14.45
C THR A 655 -17.76 -34.09 15.36
N LEU A 656 -17.44 -34.73 16.50
CA LEU A 656 -16.38 -34.27 17.41
C LEU A 656 -15.01 -34.29 16.72
N ARG A 657 -14.72 -35.34 15.94
CA ARG A 657 -13.45 -35.45 15.19
C ARG A 657 -13.28 -34.30 14.20
N GLU A 658 -14.33 -34.01 13.43
CA GLU A 658 -14.33 -32.92 12.45
C GLU A 658 -14.21 -31.56 13.14
N ALA A 659 -14.89 -31.35 14.27
CA ALA A 659 -14.73 -30.16 15.10
C ALA A 659 -13.28 -30.00 15.61
N CYS A 660 -12.64 -31.09 16.06
CA CYS A 660 -11.24 -31.08 16.47
C CYS A 660 -10.31 -30.69 15.31
N ILE A 661 -10.51 -31.26 14.11
CA ILE A 661 -9.70 -30.92 12.92
C ILE A 661 -9.83 -29.44 12.57
N LEU A 662 -11.05 -28.89 12.57
CA LEU A 662 -11.29 -27.47 12.30
C LEU A 662 -10.63 -26.58 13.35
N TYR A 663 -10.76 -26.93 14.63
CA TYR A 663 -10.12 -26.22 15.74
C TYR A 663 -8.59 -26.21 15.59
N ILE A 664 -8.00 -27.35 15.22
CA ILE A 664 -6.55 -27.48 14.99
C ILE A 664 -6.09 -26.56 13.87
N PHE A 665 -6.84 -26.45 12.76
CA PHE A 665 -6.48 -25.54 11.69
C PHE A 665 -6.64 -24.07 12.07
N GLN A 666 -7.69 -23.72 12.81
CA GLN A 666 -7.96 -22.36 13.25
C GLN A 666 -6.88 -21.84 14.22
N HIS A 667 -6.50 -22.66 15.21
CA HIS A 667 -5.52 -22.31 16.25
C HIS A 667 -4.13 -22.86 15.94
N PHE A 668 -3.84 -23.11 14.67
CA PHE A 668 -2.62 -23.78 14.24
C PHE A 668 -1.35 -23.02 14.64
N GLU A 669 -1.37 -21.68 14.65
CA GLU A 669 -0.21 -20.90 15.11
C GLU A 669 0.03 -21.04 16.63
N GLU A 670 -1.03 -21.01 17.44
CA GLU A 670 -0.94 -21.14 18.90
C GLU A 670 -0.38 -22.52 19.33
N LEU A 671 -0.77 -23.56 18.60
CA LEU A 671 -0.28 -24.93 18.78
C LEU A 671 1.22 -25.09 18.48
N SER A 672 1.87 -24.11 17.84
CA SER A 672 3.31 -24.17 17.48
C SER A 672 4.22 -24.25 18.72
N THR A 673 3.74 -23.77 19.86
CA THR A 673 4.47 -23.76 21.13
C THR A 673 4.46 -25.11 21.86
N LYS A 674 3.61 -26.06 21.42
CA LYS A 674 3.37 -27.30 22.15
C LYS A 674 4.28 -28.45 21.64
N PRO A 675 4.93 -29.22 22.53
CA PRO A 675 5.90 -30.25 22.13
C PRO A 675 5.26 -31.44 21.41
N TRP A 676 3.98 -31.74 21.69
CA TRP A 676 3.24 -32.86 21.12
C TRP A 676 2.63 -32.57 19.73
N ARG A 677 2.70 -31.32 19.25
CA ARG A 677 2.08 -30.89 17.99
C ARG A 677 2.49 -31.75 16.80
N SER A 678 3.78 -31.98 16.61
CA SER A 678 4.28 -32.71 15.43
C SER A 678 3.74 -34.14 15.37
N HIS A 679 3.57 -34.78 16.53
CA HIS A 679 2.96 -36.09 16.64
C HIS A 679 1.46 -36.02 16.34
N LEU A 680 0.75 -35.04 16.92
CA LEU A 680 -0.68 -34.82 16.67
C LEU A 680 -0.95 -34.61 15.17
N ILE A 681 -0.21 -33.71 14.50
CA ILE A 681 -0.39 -33.45 13.06
C ILE A 681 -0.20 -34.72 12.24
N LYS A 682 0.83 -35.54 12.53
CA LYS A 682 1.03 -36.81 11.84
C LYS A 682 -0.10 -37.81 12.07
N ARG A 683 -0.64 -37.85 13.29
CA ARG A 683 -1.76 -38.72 13.67
C ARG A 683 -3.05 -38.34 12.94
N ILE A 684 -3.34 -37.04 12.80
CA ILE A 684 -4.60 -36.57 12.20
C ILE A 684 -4.60 -36.51 10.66
N LEU A 685 -3.43 -36.54 10.01
CA LEU A 685 -3.31 -36.41 8.54
C LEU A 685 -4.22 -37.37 7.73
N PRO A 686 -4.36 -38.66 8.09
CA PRO A 686 -5.31 -39.56 7.44
C PRO A 686 -6.77 -39.11 7.59
N ASP A 687 -7.20 -38.72 8.79
CA ASP A 687 -8.57 -38.25 9.02
C ASP A 687 -8.87 -36.93 8.29
N ILE A 688 -7.88 -36.05 8.14
CA ILE A 688 -8.03 -34.83 7.32
C ILE A 688 -8.31 -35.21 5.86
N ARG A 689 -7.59 -36.21 5.31
CA ARG A 689 -7.85 -36.68 3.95
C ARG A 689 -9.27 -37.22 3.81
N ASP A 690 -9.70 -38.06 4.75
CA ASP A 690 -11.02 -38.67 4.73
C ASP A 690 -12.14 -37.62 4.88
N TYR A 691 -11.93 -36.63 5.75
CA TYR A 691 -12.82 -35.48 5.89
C TYR A 691 -13.03 -34.76 4.56
N PHE A 692 -11.95 -34.34 3.88
CA PHE A 692 -12.07 -33.62 2.62
C PHE A 692 -12.54 -34.52 1.46
N ALA A 693 -12.21 -35.80 1.46
CA ALA A 693 -12.75 -36.75 0.49
C ALA A 693 -14.28 -36.83 0.58
N ARG A 694 -14.85 -36.85 1.79
CA ARG A 694 -16.31 -36.80 1.99
C ARG A 694 -16.88 -35.42 1.67
N ALA A 695 -16.31 -34.36 2.25
CA ALA A 695 -16.84 -33.00 2.17
C ALA A 695 -16.84 -32.45 0.72
N LEU A 696 -15.87 -32.84 -0.10
CA LEU A 696 -15.73 -32.36 -1.48
C LEU A 696 -16.36 -33.30 -2.53
N ALA A 697 -16.74 -34.53 -2.15
CA ALA A 697 -17.39 -35.47 -3.08
C ALA A 697 -18.90 -35.22 -3.24
N VAL A 698 -19.54 -34.49 -2.32
CA VAL A 698 -20.98 -34.23 -2.34
C VAL A 698 -21.33 -33.12 -3.33
N ASP A 699 -21.73 -33.52 -4.54
CA ASP A 699 -22.39 -32.63 -5.51
C ASP A 699 -23.86 -32.41 -5.07
N LYS A 700 -24.11 -31.54 -4.09
CA LYS A 700 -25.47 -31.03 -3.86
C LYS A 700 -25.69 -29.80 -4.75
N PRO A 701 -26.56 -29.84 -5.78
CA PRO A 701 -27.01 -28.61 -6.42
C PRO A 701 -27.72 -27.76 -5.37
N SER A 702 -27.33 -26.49 -5.25
CA SER A 702 -28.08 -25.52 -4.45
C SER A 702 -29.54 -25.51 -4.94
N PRO A 703 -30.55 -25.61 -4.06
CA PRO A 703 -31.93 -25.39 -4.47
C PRO A 703 -32.05 -23.92 -4.88
N SER A 704 -32.14 -23.66 -6.19
CA SER A 704 -32.62 -22.38 -6.70
C SER A 704 -34.05 -22.23 -6.21
N PHE A 705 -34.26 -21.40 -5.19
CA PHE A 705 -35.59 -20.88 -4.86
C PHE A 705 -36.02 -19.97 -6.02
N ASP A 706 -36.59 -20.56 -7.06
CA ASP A 706 -37.30 -19.82 -8.10
C ASP A 706 -38.68 -19.46 -7.55
N ALA A 707 -38.75 -18.34 -6.83
CA ALA A 707 -40.00 -17.76 -6.34
C ALA A 707 -40.77 -17.07 -7.48
N ARG A 708 -41.02 -17.79 -8.59
CA ARG A 708 -41.86 -17.34 -9.72
C ARG A 708 -42.48 -18.52 -10.48
N GLN A 709 -43.23 -19.38 -9.80
CA GLN A 709 -44.18 -20.28 -10.49
C GLN A 709 -45.22 -20.88 -9.53
N MET A 710 -46.05 -20.04 -8.90
CA MET A 710 -47.38 -20.43 -8.42
C MET A 710 -48.28 -19.18 -8.35
N VAL A 711 -48.69 -18.69 -9.52
CA VAL A 711 -49.99 -18.06 -9.72
C VAL A 711 -50.50 -18.61 -11.04
N ASP A 712 -51.28 -19.68 -10.94
CA ASP A 712 -52.47 -19.98 -11.76
C ASP A 712 -53.27 -21.08 -11.05
#